data_AF-A0A3D9L0U3-F1
#
_entry.id   AF-A0A3D9L0U3-F1
#
_cell.length_a   1.000
_cell.length_b   1.000
_cell.length_c   1.000
_cell.angle_alpha   90.00
_cell.angle_beta   90.00
_cell.angle_gamma   90.00
#
_symmetry.space_group_name_H-M   'P 1'
#
loop_
_entity.id
_entity.type
_entity.pdbx_description
1 polymer ?
#
loop_
_entity_poly.entity_id
_entity_poly.type
_entity_poly.pdbx_seq_one_letter_code
_entity_poly.pdbx_strand_id
1 'polypeptide(L)'
;MKNNKDLKLTSFLHSALLIMLLGVVVTNAWAQESFFQKGISIRNYEKSHYHKMVGWDDSEFKEFAYWKENSQGGIMEFMNWRAIFPPGYDSTSADQYPMIILMHGAGESGRKWTGYFNYEPTDPEYDNNGHHLLWGGRKHRNAVNNGKFPGIVLFAQSSYNAAWDSDEKRMLAGIIEHMIQHYQVNPYRISMHGLSNGAKGTWDFVNYRPDLIAAILPMSGIGADLESTTETLTTTPVWLFQGGEDTNPSPGAAEQWIETLEEKGGKPKLTIYPDNGHNTWNEAYYESDFFPFMRRADKRNIHIFGDTSNLYITEHGEVKLGFSAGFSAYQWTKDGQDLEGTDSRYYTVMEPGTYSVKFQAQTTGQWDESFPVEIEAYSGDPIVHIPDNNFKSLLLNDTSINTNGDGQIQVSEAENFNGQLKANSADIHDLTGIAAFKNITDLRVHYNNLTSLDVSSNKKLQQLHCQHNMLESLNISLNPDITKLRCFDNQLTELNIKNGNNDQFDLFQAKNNALSCIQVDDAPAAEAQWSDNVDPDVTFRTQCGQAIVAIPDANFKQALLNDHSIDTNEDGEIQYEEAEQYSGELVVENQQIDDLTGLEAFTEITKLDFKNNNVSSLNISSNTQLRVVIGAANQLSSVNFGDNSNLHTVKLNSNTLTSLEPGALPVLEVLDIQFNQLTELTLSENTLLDTLYCNNNQLTTLNLKNGQNEHLEAFDASANELTCIDVSNVSHAEENWQNHVDPGVSFKSFCNGAIVNIPDQNFKDALLAISELNTNQDSEIQVSEAEAFSGQINVNSADIADLTGIEHFTALTDLRIHNNQLQTLDLSANTALKQLHCQKNSLTSLDISANPNIKKLRCFQNSLSTLNVQNGNNENFHLFQATENNLSCVQVDDVAYAENNWQDDVDQGVVFDTDCSSGSTSRMAKSQQAQPKALAYPNPFDTYLTIRLGETQEKSGRVTVREMTTGKLVAPKVSSSSSGLLKLDFSAHPQGHYLLEIQGRTYRVIKQ
;
A
#
# COMPACT_ATOMS: atom_id res chain seq x y z
N MET A 1 3.94 37.64 -81.65
CA MET A 1 5.02 37.20 -80.74
C MET A 1 4.44 37.12 -79.32
N LYS A 2 3.48 36.29 -78.90
CA LYS A 2 3.13 34.87 -79.06
C LYS A 2 4.22 33.85 -78.69
N ASN A 3 3.96 33.24 -77.52
CA ASN A 3 4.23 31.87 -77.10
C ASN A 3 5.44 31.60 -76.20
N ASN A 4 5.16 30.78 -75.19
CA ASN A 4 6.05 29.87 -74.46
C ASN A 4 6.83 30.38 -73.25
N LYS A 5 6.14 30.87 -72.20
CA LYS A 5 6.72 30.74 -70.84
C LYS A 5 5.77 30.20 -69.74
N ASP A 6 4.45 30.32 -69.86
CA ASP A 6 3.58 30.01 -68.70
C ASP A 6 2.96 28.61 -68.65
N LEU A 7 3.17 27.76 -69.66
CA LEU A 7 2.56 26.41 -69.72
C LEU A 7 3.44 25.26 -69.20
N LYS A 8 4.67 25.54 -68.74
CA LYS A 8 5.55 24.52 -68.13
C LYS A 8 5.62 24.57 -66.61
N LEU A 9 5.15 25.63 -65.95
CA LEU A 9 5.22 25.75 -64.49
C LEU A 9 4.06 25.04 -63.78
N THR A 10 2.88 24.99 -64.38
CA THR A 10 1.67 24.43 -63.75
C THR A 10 1.61 22.90 -63.77
N SER A 11 2.19 22.23 -64.78
CA SER A 11 2.25 20.74 -64.81
C SER A 11 3.39 20.16 -63.96
N PHE A 12 4.48 20.92 -63.75
CA PHE A 12 5.56 20.52 -62.84
C PHE A 12 5.14 20.69 -61.38
N LEU A 13 4.37 21.73 -61.05
CA LEU A 13 3.84 21.93 -59.70
C LEU A 13 2.76 20.90 -59.33
N HIS A 14 1.91 20.45 -60.27
CA HIS A 14 0.94 19.39 -59.96
C HIS A 14 1.56 18.00 -59.85
N SER A 15 2.60 17.70 -60.63
CA SER A 15 3.33 16.43 -60.52
C SER A 15 4.26 16.40 -59.29
N ALA A 16 4.82 17.55 -58.88
CA ALA A 16 5.59 17.68 -57.65
C ALA A 16 4.70 17.71 -56.39
N LEU A 17 3.47 18.24 -56.45
CA LEU A 17 2.52 18.12 -55.35
C LEU A 17 2.05 16.68 -55.17
N LEU A 18 1.79 15.93 -56.24
CA LEU A 18 1.36 14.53 -56.14
C LEU A 18 2.49 13.59 -55.64
N ILE A 19 3.76 13.90 -55.96
CA ILE A 19 4.94 13.17 -55.44
C ILE A 19 5.32 13.64 -54.02
N MET A 20 5.05 14.89 -53.64
CA MET A 20 5.14 15.32 -52.23
C MET A 20 3.96 14.83 -51.37
N LEU A 21 2.79 14.55 -51.93
CA LEU A 21 1.65 13.96 -51.21
C LEU A 21 1.75 12.43 -51.06
N LEU A 22 2.49 11.74 -51.95
CA LEU A 22 2.79 10.30 -51.82
C LEU A 22 4.15 10.01 -51.15
N GLY A 23 5.04 11.00 -51.04
CA GLY A 23 6.34 10.90 -50.34
C GLY A 23 6.35 11.45 -48.90
N VAL A 24 5.24 11.98 -48.40
CA VAL A 24 5.09 12.49 -47.02
C VAL A 24 4.23 11.56 -46.14
N VAL A 25 3.84 10.39 -46.65
CA VAL A 25 3.10 9.37 -45.88
C VAL A 25 4.03 8.42 -45.10
N VAL A 26 5.36 8.53 -45.21
CA VAL A 26 6.29 7.77 -44.37
C VAL A 26 7.46 8.64 -43.95
N THR A 27 7.23 9.56 -43.00
CA THR A 27 8.17 10.01 -41.94
C THR A 27 7.53 11.18 -41.21
N ASN A 28 6.37 10.95 -40.61
CA ASN A 28 5.93 11.70 -39.42
C ASN A 28 5.50 10.67 -38.37
N ALA A 29 6.34 9.65 -38.17
CA ALA A 29 6.54 9.17 -36.82
C ALA A 29 7.52 10.17 -36.21
N TRP A 30 7.00 11.25 -35.63
CA TRP A 30 7.69 11.83 -34.49
C TRP A 30 7.59 10.74 -33.44
N ALA A 31 8.55 9.81 -33.49
CA ALA A 31 8.72 8.85 -32.43
C ALA A 31 8.87 9.69 -31.17
N GLN A 32 7.83 9.69 -30.31
CA GLN A 32 8.01 9.91 -28.89
C GLN A 32 9.27 9.14 -28.53
N GLU A 33 10.26 9.83 -27.97
CA GLU A 33 11.47 9.19 -27.49
C GLU A 33 11.04 7.91 -26.77
N SER A 34 11.43 6.77 -27.34
CA SER A 34 11.27 5.51 -26.67
C SER A 34 11.83 5.72 -25.26
N PHE A 35 11.03 5.48 -24.22
CA PHE A 35 11.49 5.53 -22.82
C PHE A 35 12.68 4.57 -22.53
N PHE A 36 13.13 3.82 -23.53
CA PHE A 36 14.34 3.01 -23.54
C PHE A 36 15.63 3.83 -23.53
N GLN A 37 16.06 4.21 -22.32
CA GLN A 37 17.49 4.23 -22.01
C GLN A 37 17.96 2.79 -21.75
N LYS A 38 19.21 2.46 -22.11
CA LYS A 38 19.80 1.10 -22.08
C LYS A 38 19.42 0.28 -20.82
N GLY A 39 19.01 -0.98 -21.03
CA GLY A 39 19.27 -2.06 -20.06
C GLY A 39 18.16 -3.06 -19.67
N ILE A 40 17.28 -3.55 -20.56
CA ILE A 40 16.64 -4.86 -20.33
C ILE A 40 17.47 -5.93 -21.03
N SER A 41 18.16 -6.77 -20.26
CA SER A 41 18.87 -7.93 -20.82
C SER A 41 18.21 -9.23 -20.39
N ILE A 42 18.13 -10.18 -21.34
CA ILE A 42 17.90 -11.59 -21.04
C ILE A 42 19.24 -12.20 -20.62
N ARG A 43 19.34 -12.78 -19.41
CA ARG A 43 20.53 -13.55 -19.02
C ARG A 43 20.33 -15.02 -19.39
N ASN A 44 21.30 -15.59 -20.11
CA ASN A 44 21.32 -17.03 -20.41
C ASN A 44 21.86 -17.83 -19.20
N TYR A 45 21.26 -19.01 -19.01
CA TYR A 45 21.41 -20.00 -17.92
C TYR A 45 22.82 -20.32 -17.40
N GLU A 46 23.90 -19.95 -18.08
CA GLU A 46 25.28 -20.30 -17.70
C GLU A 46 25.94 -19.28 -16.73
N LYS A 47 25.23 -18.22 -16.34
CA LYS A 47 25.65 -17.21 -15.36
C LYS A 47 24.49 -16.73 -14.46
N SER A 48 23.62 -17.62 -13.97
CA SER A 48 22.40 -17.22 -13.24
C SER A 48 22.73 -16.56 -11.89
N HIS A 49 22.16 -15.37 -11.67
CA HIS A 49 22.23 -14.56 -10.44
C HIS A 49 21.03 -14.86 -9.52
N TYR A 50 20.16 -15.76 -9.94
CA TYR A 50 19.01 -16.24 -9.19
C TYR A 50 19.40 -17.50 -8.42
N HIS A 51 19.06 -17.52 -7.13
CA HIS A 51 19.06 -18.77 -6.37
C HIS A 51 17.92 -19.65 -6.88
N LYS A 52 18.21 -20.96 -7.03
CA LYS A 52 17.16 -21.95 -7.29
C LYS A 52 16.10 -21.84 -6.20
N MET A 53 14.83 -21.91 -6.61
CA MET A 53 13.73 -21.92 -5.66
C MET A 53 13.92 -23.00 -4.60
N VAL A 54 13.71 -22.63 -3.34
CA VAL A 54 13.73 -23.59 -2.23
C VAL A 54 12.53 -24.52 -2.37
N GLY A 55 12.79 -25.83 -2.48
CA GLY A 55 11.75 -26.85 -2.42
C GLY A 55 10.98 -27.17 -3.72
N TRP A 56 11.38 -26.65 -4.90
CA TRP A 56 10.91 -27.15 -6.22
C TRP A 56 11.70 -26.66 -7.44
N ASP A 57 11.45 -27.32 -8.57
CA ASP A 57 12.02 -27.03 -9.89
C ASP A 57 11.33 -25.85 -10.59
N ASP A 58 12.09 -24.76 -10.74
CA ASP A 58 11.74 -23.50 -11.36
C ASP A 58 12.34 -23.31 -12.77
N SER A 59 12.92 -24.36 -13.37
CA SER A 59 13.65 -24.28 -14.67
C SER A 59 12.81 -23.85 -15.89
N GLU A 60 11.49 -23.84 -15.78
CA GLU A 60 10.60 -23.35 -16.85
C GLU A 60 10.47 -21.82 -16.86
N PHE A 61 10.87 -21.15 -15.77
CA PHE A 61 10.88 -19.70 -15.70
C PHE A 61 12.14 -19.13 -16.34
N LYS A 62 11.96 -18.03 -17.07
CA LYS A 62 13.04 -17.21 -17.59
C LYS A 62 13.31 -16.06 -16.62
N GLU A 63 14.58 -15.77 -16.44
CA GLU A 63 15.09 -14.77 -15.51
C GLU A 63 15.48 -13.50 -16.26
N PHE A 64 15.06 -12.35 -15.71
CA PHE A 64 15.29 -11.05 -16.31
C PHE A 64 15.63 -10.02 -15.24
N ALA A 65 16.47 -9.06 -15.59
CA ALA A 65 16.65 -7.87 -14.78
C ALA A 65 16.35 -6.65 -15.64
N TYR A 66 15.58 -5.73 -15.08
CA TYR A 66 15.59 -4.35 -15.53
C TYR A 66 16.74 -3.65 -14.82
N TRP A 67 17.52 -2.90 -15.57
CA TRP A 67 18.36 -1.90 -14.96
C TRP A 67 18.46 -0.67 -15.84
N LYS A 68 18.75 0.44 -15.18
CA LYS A 68 19.12 1.67 -15.84
C LYS A 68 20.55 2.00 -15.48
N GLU A 69 21.41 1.98 -16.48
CA GLU A 69 22.75 2.53 -16.32
C GLU A 69 22.64 4.05 -16.29
N ASN A 70 23.28 4.67 -15.31
CA ASN A 70 23.79 6.00 -15.52
C ASN A 70 24.72 5.95 -16.74
N SER A 71 24.87 7.08 -17.37
CA SER A 71 25.69 7.20 -18.57
C SER A 71 27.25 7.01 -18.41
N GLN A 72 27.80 6.75 -17.21
CA GLN A 72 29.15 6.24 -16.92
C GLN A 72 29.16 4.70 -16.95
N GLY A 73 27.99 4.06 -17.03
CA GLY A 73 27.82 2.61 -17.03
C GLY A 73 27.52 2.00 -15.66
N GLY A 74 27.26 2.80 -14.61
CA GLY A 74 26.85 2.32 -13.29
C GLY A 74 25.33 2.11 -13.20
N ILE A 75 24.86 1.02 -12.61
CA ILE A 75 23.41 0.74 -12.47
C ILE A 75 22.80 1.64 -11.36
N MET A 76 21.78 2.44 -11.69
CA MET A 76 21.03 3.32 -10.78
C MET A 76 19.65 2.77 -10.39
N GLU A 77 18.99 2.12 -11.34
CA GLU A 77 17.70 1.49 -11.12
C GLU A 77 17.88 -0.01 -11.35
N PHE A 78 17.28 -0.85 -10.52
CA PHE A 78 17.40 -2.29 -10.63
C PHE A 78 16.12 -2.97 -10.16
N MET A 79 15.59 -3.88 -10.97
CA MET A 79 14.46 -4.73 -10.59
C MET A 79 14.64 -6.13 -11.17
N ASN A 80 14.62 -7.12 -10.29
CA ASN A 80 14.57 -8.52 -10.66
C ASN A 80 13.14 -8.92 -11.03
N TRP A 81 13.00 -9.72 -12.09
CA TRP A 81 11.72 -10.34 -12.43
C TRP A 81 11.90 -11.66 -13.16
N ARG A 82 10.95 -12.57 -12.96
CA ARG A 82 10.88 -13.83 -13.69
C ARG A 82 9.66 -13.83 -14.59
N ALA A 83 9.71 -14.54 -15.70
CA ALA A 83 8.53 -14.77 -16.50
C ALA A 83 8.46 -16.19 -17.06
N ILE A 84 7.25 -16.67 -17.25
CA ILE A 84 6.97 -17.92 -17.97
C ILE A 84 6.15 -17.63 -19.22
N PHE A 85 6.45 -18.39 -20.28
CA PHE A 85 5.83 -18.27 -21.60
C PHE A 85 4.98 -19.51 -21.88
N PRO A 86 3.87 -19.38 -22.64
CA PRO A 86 3.01 -20.51 -22.95
C PRO A 86 3.70 -21.54 -23.84
N PRO A 87 3.33 -22.83 -23.74
CA PRO A 87 3.83 -23.85 -24.66
C PRO A 87 3.58 -23.45 -26.12
N GLY A 88 4.63 -23.52 -26.94
CA GLY A 88 4.55 -23.11 -28.36
C GLY A 88 4.61 -21.61 -28.59
N TYR A 89 4.97 -20.80 -27.58
CA TYR A 89 5.23 -19.37 -27.75
C TYR A 89 6.20 -19.11 -28.91
N ASP A 90 5.78 -18.25 -29.82
CA ASP A 90 6.53 -17.85 -31.00
C ASP A 90 6.69 -16.33 -31.02
N SER A 91 7.93 -15.88 -30.83
CA SER A 91 8.28 -14.46 -30.81
C SER A 91 8.25 -13.80 -32.20
N THR A 92 7.87 -14.54 -33.23
CA THR A 92 7.71 -14.07 -34.61
C THR A 92 6.27 -14.16 -35.09
N SER A 93 5.37 -14.71 -34.27
CA SER A 93 3.94 -14.78 -34.59
C SER A 93 3.32 -13.40 -34.70
N ALA A 94 2.34 -13.27 -35.59
CA ALA A 94 1.47 -12.10 -35.64
C ALA A 94 0.45 -12.09 -34.48
N ASP A 95 0.23 -13.24 -33.83
CA ASP A 95 -0.67 -13.36 -32.69
C ASP A 95 -0.06 -12.74 -31.44
N GLN A 96 -0.83 -11.88 -30.77
CA GLN A 96 -0.45 -11.27 -29.50
C GLN A 96 -1.05 -12.05 -28.31
N TYR A 97 -0.27 -12.21 -27.25
CA TYR A 97 -0.60 -12.97 -26.05
C TYR A 97 -1.10 -12.06 -24.92
N PRO A 98 -2.10 -12.50 -24.12
CA PRO A 98 -2.43 -11.81 -22.88
C PRO A 98 -1.30 -11.97 -21.86
N MET A 99 -1.20 -11.04 -20.90
CA MET A 99 -0.17 -11.06 -19.87
C MET A 99 -0.77 -10.93 -18.47
N ILE A 100 -0.23 -11.66 -17.50
CA ILE A 100 -0.48 -11.46 -16.06
C ILE A 100 0.78 -10.89 -15.43
N ILE A 101 0.61 -9.93 -14.52
CA ILE A 101 1.67 -9.40 -13.67
C ILE A 101 1.35 -9.74 -12.23
N LEU A 102 2.30 -10.36 -11.53
CA LEU A 102 2.27 -10.57 -10.08
C LEU A 102 3.21 -9.55 -9.43
N MET A 103 2.65 -8.75 -8.52
CA MET A 103 3.39 -7.85 -7.64
C MET A 103 3.59 -8.51 -6.27
N HIS A 104 4.85 -8.74 -5.89
CA HIS A 104 5.19 -9.39 -4.61
C HIS A 104 4.84 -8.53 -3.39
N GLY A 105 4.59 -9.22 -2.28
CA GLY A 105 4.47 -8.60 -0.96
C GLY A 105 5.82 -8.41 -0.28
N ALA A 106 5.79 -7.96 0.98
CA ALA A 106 7.00 -7.73 1.77
C ALA A 106 7.84 -9.01 1.93
N GLY A 107 7.18 -10.16 2.07
CA GLY A 107 7.79 -11.47 2.30
C GLY A 107 8.60 -12.02 1.13
N GLU A 108 8.51 -11.44 -0.07
CA GLU A 108 9.28 -11.81 -1.25
C GLU A 108 10.05 -10.63 -1.87
N SER A 109 10.14 -9.50 -1.15
CA SER A 109 10.96 -8.35 -1.55
C SER A 109 12.42 -8.75 -1.69
N GLY A 110 13.07 -8.31 -2.78
CA GLY A 110 14.47 -8.58 -3.10
C GLY A 110 15.42 -7.52 -2.52
N ARG A 111 16.72 -7.60 -2.83
CA ARG A 111 17.73 -6.63 -2.34
C ARG A 111 17.65 -5.24 -3.02
N LYS A 112 18.12 -4.19 -2.35
CA LYS A 112 18.52 -2.91 -2.98
C LYS A 112 19.86 -3.09 -3.71
N TRP A 113 20.06 -2.47 -4.88
CA TRP A 113 21.30 -2.63 -5.65
C TRP A 113 22.54 -2.11 -4.90
N THR A 114 23.60 -2.91 -4.78
CA THR A 114 24.84 -2.58 -4.05
C THR A 114 26.10 -2.48 -4.90
N GLY A 115 25.97 -2.40 -6.22
CA GLY A 115 27.11 -2.10 -7.12
C GLY A 115 27.94 -3.30 -7.58
N TYR A 116 27.71 -4.51 -7.08
CA TYR A 116 28.38 -5.73 -7.54
C TYR A 116 27.39 -6.84 -7.89
N PHE A 117 27.79 -7.71 -8.82
CA PHE A 117 26.98 -8.82 -9.33
C PHE A 117 27.21 -10.16 -8.61
N ASN A 118 28.27 -10.30 -7.80
CA ASN A 118 28.63 -11.57 -7.17
C ASN A 118 28.05 -11.70 -5.75
N TYR A 119 27.44 -12.85 -5.50
CA TYR A 119 26.77 -13.23 -4.25
C TYR A 119 27.72 -13.94 -3.31
N GLU A 120 27.75 -13.56 -2.03
CA GLU A 120 28.31 -14.40 -0.96
C GLU A 120 27.21 -14.67 0.09
N PRO A 121 26.99 -15.93 0.54
CA PRO A 121 25.93 -16.30 1.49
C PRO A 121 26.00 -15.63 2.86
N THR A 122 27.10 -14.91 3.13
CA THR A 122 27.37 -14.21 4.39
C THR A 122 27.04 -12.72 4.30
N ASP A 123 26.45 -12.23 3.20
CA ASP A 123 26.04 -10.84 3.04
C ASP A 123 24.86 -10.50 3.97
N PRO A 124 24.99 -9.49 4.87
CA PRO A 124 23.91 -9.06 5.76
C PRO A 124 22.64 -8.57 5.03
N GLU A 125 22.77 -8.15 3.76
CA GLU A 125 21.65 -7.79 2.88
C GLU A 125 21.22 -8.98 2.01
N TYR A 126 21.01 -10.12 2.66
CA TYR A 126 20.72 -11.40 2.04
C TYR A 126 19.53 -11.33 1.05
N ASP A 127 19.76 -11.74 -0.20
CA ASP A 127 18.78 -11.68 -1.29
C ASP A 127 17.67 -12.74 -1.12
N ASN A 128 16.42 -12.29 -0.89
CA ASN A 128 15.24 -13.14 -0.75
C ASN A 128 14.77 -13.79 -2.09
N ASN A 129 15.60 -13.73 -3.13
CA ASN A 129 15.31 -14.29 -4.45
C ASN A 129 15.08 -15.82 -4.44
N GLY A 130 15.53 -16.55 -3.41
CA GLY A 130 15.17 -17.96 -3.16
C GLY A 130 13.68 -18.20 -2.85
N HIS A 131 12.94 -17.14 -2.52
CA HIS A 131 11.49 -17.13 -2.28
C HIS A 131 10.70 -16.37 -3.37
N HIS A 132 11.35 -15.94 -4.46
CA HIS A 132 10.74 -15.13 -5.54
C HIS A 132 9.54 -15.77 -6.23
N LEU A 133 9.41 -17.10 -6.20
CA LEU A 133 8.25 -17.81 -6.74
C LEU A 133 7.55 -18.65 -5.66
N LEU A 134 7.75 -18.31 -4.38
CA LEU A 134 7.23 -19.05 -3.24
C LEU A 134 5.70 -19.09 -3.30
N TRP A 135 5.08 -17.91 -3.45
CA TRP A 135 3.64 -17.76 -3.56
C TRP A 135 3.23 -17.57 -5.03
N GLY A 136 2.24 -18.36 -5.46
CA GLY A 136 1.68 -18.27 -6.82
C GLY A 136 2.51 -18.91 -7.95
N GLY A 137 3.84 -19.01 -7.83
CA GLY A 137 4.72 -19.50 -8.91
C GLY A 137 4.29 -20.84 -9.53
N ARG A 138 4.17 -21.90 -8.72
CA ARG A 138 3.71 -23.23 -9.19
C ARG A 138 2.33 -23.18 -9.84
N LYS A 139 1.43 -22.36 -9.30
CA LYS A 139 0.03 -22.26 -9.77
C LYS A 139 -0.05 -21.64 -11.15
N HIS A 140 0.66 -20.54 -11.35
CA HIS A 140 0.75 -19.86 -12.64
C HIS A 140 1.45 -20.72 -13.69
N ARG A 141 2.58 -21.38 -13.35
CA ARG A 141 3.23 -22.33 -14.26
C ARG A 141 2.26 -23.40 -14.73
N ASN A 142 1.56 -24.02 -13.78
CA ASN A 142 0.59 -25.07 -14.12
C ASN A 142 -0.54 -24.53 -15.00
N ALA A 143 -1.06 -23.32 -14.72
CA ALA A 143 -2.10 -22.69 -15.51
C ALA A 143 -1.66 -22.35 -16.94
N VAL A 144 -0.41 -21.95 -17.12
CA VAL A 144 0.20 -21.69 -18.42
C VAL A 144 0.37 -23.00 -19.20
N ASN A 145 0.96 -24.02 -18.57
CA ASN A 145 1.26 -25.29 -19.22
C ASN A 145 0.02 -26.12 -19.57
N ASN A 146 -1.04 -26.05 -18.77
CA ASN A 146 -2.29 -26.77 -19.03
C ASN A 146 -3.31 -25.96 -19.86
N GLY A 147 -2.95 -24.75 -20.31
CA GLY A 147 -3.82 -23.91 -21.13
C GLY A 147 -4.97 -23.22 -20.40
N LYS A 148 -5.03 -23.27 -19.06
CA LYS A 148 -5.98 -22.44 -18.29
C LYS A 148 -5.73 -20.94 -18.51
N PHE A 149 -4.47 -20.54 -18.65
CA PHE A 149 -4.05 -19.21 -19.08
C PHE A 149 -3.00 -19.30 -20.21
N PRO A 150 -3.40 -19.25 -21.49
CA PRO A 150 -2.48 -19.38 -22.62
C PRO A 150 -1.77 -18.04 -22.92
N GLY A 151 -1.05 -17.50 -21.94
CA GLY A 151 -0.40 -16.19 -22.01
C GLY A 151 0.89 -16.13 -21.21
N ILE A 152 1.49 -14.94 -21.19
CA ILE A 152 2.75 -14.68 -20.49
C ILE A 152 2.44 -14.33 -19.04
N VAL A 153 3.21 -14.83 -18.08
CA VAL A 153 3.09 -14.42 -16.67
C VAL A 153 4.42 -13.85 -16.20
N LEU A 154 4.38 -12.63 -15.67
CA LEU A 154 5.52 -11.87 -15.16
C LEU A 154 5.43 -11.74 -13.63
N PHE A 155 6.55 -11.94 -12.95
CA PHE A 155 6.70 -11.90 -11.49
C PHE A 155 7.68 -10.79 -11.12
N ALA A 156 7.17 -9.60 -10.81
CA ALA A 156 7.99 -8.43 -10.52
C ALA A 156 8.33 -8.36 -9.03
N GLN A 157 9.62 -8.24 -8.69
CA GLN A 157 10.09 -8.20 -7.31
C GLN A 157 10.35 -6.76 -6.87
N SER A 158 9.74 -6.31 -5.78
CA SER A 158 10.09 -5.03 -5.15
C SER A 158 11.46 -5.13 -4.47
N SER A 159 12.07 -3.99 -4.17
CA SER A 159 13.31 -3.86 -3.39
C SER A 159 13.04 -3.96 -1.88
N TYR A 160 14.12 -4.16 -1.12
CA TYR A 160 14.05 -4.50 0.31
C TYR A 160 13.35 -3.41 1.11
N ASN A 161 12.34 -3.79 1.91
CA ASN A 161 11.48 -2.88 2.67
C ASN A 161 10.72 -1.82 1.84
N ALA A 162 10.67 -1.94 0.52
CA ALA A 162 9.94 -1.01 -0.34
C ALA A 162 8.47 -1.43 -0.52
N ALA A 163 7.58 -0.43 -0.54
CA ALA A 163 6.15 -0.58 -0.73
C ALA A 163 5.70 -0.11 -2.12
N TRP A 164 6.37 -0.55 -3.19
CA TRP A 164 6.05 -0.19 -4.58
C TRP A 164 6.00 1.33 -4.79
N ASP A 165 7.14 1.98 -4.52
CA ASP A 165 7.26 3.43 -4.59
C ASP A 165 7.14 3.99 -6.03
N SER A 166 7.29 5.30 -6.19
CA SER A 166 7.17 5.94 -7.52
C SER A 166 8.20 5.43 -8.54
N ASP A 167 9.42 5.10 -8.10
CA ASP A 167 10.47 4.61 -8.99
C ASP A 167 10.21 3.15 -9.37
N GLU A 168 9.80 2.31 -8.43
CA GLU A 168 9.43 0.91 -8.71
C GLU A 168 8.24 0.79 -9.66
N LYS A 169 7.22 1.65 -9.49
CA LYS A 169 6.09 1.73 -10.43
C LYS A 169 6.53 2.23 -11.81
N ARG A 170 7.47 3.18 -11.88
CA ARG A 170 8.05 3.63 -13.16
C ARG A 170 8.83 2.50 -13.84
N MET A 171 9.66 1.77 -13.10
CA MET A 171 10.41 0.61 -13.60
C MET A 171 9.48 -0.47 -14.14
N LEU A 172 8.46 -0.84 -13.37
CA LEU A 172 7.46 -1.84 -13.79
C LEU A 172 6.71 -1.40 -15.06
N ALA A 173 6.32 -0.12 -15.15
CA ALA A 173 5.72 0.41 -16.36
C ALA A 173 6.65 0.28 -17.59
N GLY A 174 7.95 0.57 -17.42
CA GLY A 174 8.95 0.36 -18.48
C GLY A 174 9.13 -1.11 -18.87
N ILE A 175 9.08 -2.03 -17.91
CA ILE A 175 9.12 -3.48 -18.17
C ILE A 175 7.87 -3.91 -18.98
N ILE A 176 6.68 -3.45 -18.61
CA ILE A 176 5.44 -3.79 -19.34
C ILE A 176 5.53 -3.29 -20.79
N GLU A 177 5.97 -2.05 -20.99
CA GLU A 177 6.16 -1.48 -22.33
C GLU A 177 7.19 -2.25 -23.15
N HIS A 178 8.27 -2.73 -22.52
CA HIS A 178 9.22 -3.64 -23.16
C HIS A 178 8.54 -4.92 -23.66
N MET A 179 7.71 -5.52 -22.81
CA MET A 179 7.03 -6.77 -23.11
C MET A 179 6.04 -6.60 -24.26
N ILE A 180 5.34 -5.46 -24.32
CA ILE A 180 4.50 -5.06 -25.46
C ILE A 180 5.34 -4.95 -26.74
N GLN A 181 6.48 -4.26 -26.68
CA GLN A 181 7.31 -3.98 -27.86
C GLN A 181 8.04 -5.21 -28.40
N HIS A 182 8.46 -6.14 -27.53
CA HIS A 182 9.42 -7.18 -27.91
C HIS A 182 8.94 -8.62 -27.71
N TYR A 183 7.82 -8.84 -27.01
CA TYR A 183 7.36 -10.19 -26.64
C TYR A 183 5.91 -10.50 -27.05
N GLN A 184 5.38 -9.79 -28.07
CA GLN A 184 4.03 -9.99 -28.60
C GLN A 184 2.95 -9.89 -27.50
N VAL A 185 3.16 -9.07 -26.47
CA VAL A 185 2.09 -8.83 -25.49
C VAL A 185 1.00 -7.98 -26.14
N ASN A 186 -0.25 -8.41 -25.97
CA ASN A 186 -1.40 -7.62 -26.36
C ASN A 186 -1.58 -6.47 -25.35
N PRO A 187 -1.42 -5.20 -25.75
CA PRO A 187 -1.44 -4.05 -24.83
C PRO A 187 -2.79 -3.83 -24.14
N TYR A 188 -3.88 -4.43 -24.65
CA TYR A 188 -5.21 -4.31 -24.06
C TYR A 188 -5.59 -5.48 -23.14
N ARG A 189 -4.74 -6.52 -23.03
CA ARG A 189 -5.03 -7.75 -22.27
C ARG A 189 -3.94 -8.05 -21.23
N ILE A 190 -3.63 -7.03 -20.43
CA ILE A 190 -2.66 -7.12 -19.34
C ILE A 190 -3.44 -7.04 -18.02
N SER A 191 -3.41 -8.10 -17.23
CA SER A 191 -4.02 -8.14 -15.90
C SER A 191 -2.95 -8.11 -14.81
N MET A 192 -3.31 -7.61 -13.64
CA MET A 192 -2.38 -7.47 -12.52
C MET A 192 -3.00 -8.04 -11.24
N HIS A 193 -2.20 -8.75 -10.47
CA HIS A 193 -2.56 -9.13 -9.11
C HIS A 193 -1.35 -8.98 -8.21
N GLY A 194 -1.60 -8.94 -6.91
CA GLY A 194 -0.55 -8.80 -5.93
C GLY A 194 -1.06 -9.20 -4.55
N LEU A 195 -0.12 -9.51 -3.68
CA LEU A 195 -0.40 -9.98 -2.32
C LEU A 195 0.19 -9.01 -1.29
N SER A 196 -0.53 -8.74 -0.20
CA SER A 196 -0.07 -7.86 0.88
C SER A 196 0.40 -6.48 0.35
N ASN A 197 1.64 -6.05 0.60
CA ASN A 197 2.21 -4.84 0.00
C ASN A 197 2.13 -4.78 -1.54
N GLY A 198 2.17 -5.93 -2.22
CA GLY A 198 1.95 -6.03 -3.66
C GLY A 198 0.51 -5.79 -4.08
N ALA A 199 -0.47 -6.10 -3.22
CA ALA A 199 -1.87 -5.75 -3.44
C ALA A 199 -2.05 -4.23 -3.34
N LYS A 200 -1.45 -3.57 -2.33
CA LYS A 200 -1.39 -2.10 -2.26
C LYS A 200 -0.71 -1.50 -3.49
N GLY A 201 0.43 -2.05 -3.91
CA GLY A 201 1.11 -1.68 -5.15
C GLY A 201 0.24 -1.84 -6.39
N THR A 202 -0.61 -2.88 -6.45
CA THR A 202 -1.56 -3.12 -7.55
C THR A 202 -2.59 -1.99 -7.66
N TRP A 203 -3.20 -1.58 -6.54
CA TRP A 203 -4.12 -0.44 -6.49
C TRP A 203 -3.45 0.87 -6.90
N ASP A 204 -2.24 1.12 -6.39
CA ASP A 204 -1.54 2.37 -6.66
C ASP A 204 -0.99 2.42 -8.10
N PHE A 205 -0.58 1.28 -8.66
CA PHE A 205 -0.07 1.19 -10.03
C PHE A 205 -1.16 1.48 -11.05
N VAL A 206 -2.37 0.95 -10.88
CA VAL A 206 -3.45 1.22 -11.83
C VAL A 206 -3.92 2.67 -11.80
N ASN A 207 -3.78 3.39 -10.68
CA ASN A 207 -3.99 4.84 -10.65
C ASN A 207 -2.85 5.61 -11.35
N TYR A 208 -1.62 5.08 -11.33
CA TYR A 208 -0.46 5.65 -12.01
C TYR A 208 -0.44 5.41 -13.53
N ARG A 209 -0.75 4.19 -13.99
CA ARG A 209 -0.80 3.77 -15.40
C ARG A 209 -2.12 3.05 -15.74
N PRO A 210 -3.26 3.76 -15.67
CA PRO A 210 -4.56 3.16 -15.98
C PRO A 210 -4.69 2.72 -17.43
N ASP A 211 -3.85 3.23 -18.33
CA ASP A 211 -3.82 2.87 -19.75
C ASP A 211 -3.34 1.44 -20.02
N LEU A 212 -2.58 0.84 -19.09
CA LEU A 212 -1.97 -0.48 -19.30
C LEU A 212 -2.83 -1.63 -18.76
N ILE A 213 -3.61 -1.43 -17.71
CA ILE A 213 -4.20 -2.54 -16.94
C ILE A 213 -5.66 -2.79 -17.35
N ALA A 214 -5.97 -4.05 -17.65
CA ALA A 214 -7.28 -4.54 -18.10
C ALA A 214 -8.14 -5.15 -16.99
N ALA A 215 -7.53 -5.61 -15.90
CA ALA A 215 -8.20 -6.10 -14.69
C ALA A 215 -7.21 -6.18 -13.52
N ILE A 216 -7.71 -6.04 -12.28
CA ILE A 216 -6.90 -6.22 -11.07
C ILE A 216 -7.48 -7.27 -10.11
N LEU A 217 -6.60 -7.99 -9.40
CA LEU A 217 -6.98 -8.98 -8.38
C LEU A 217 -6.15 -8.84 -7.09
N PRO A 218 -6.36 -7.80 -6.27
CA PRO A 218 -5.59 -7.59 -5.04
C PRO A 218 -5.94 -8.62 -3.96
N MET A 219 -4.95 -9.05 -3.17
CA MET A 219 -5.10 -10.05 -2.11
C MET A 219 -4.56 -9.53 -0.78
N SER A 220 -5.41 -9.45 0.26
CA SER A 220 -5.02 -8.99 1.61
C SER A 220 -4.29 -7.64 1.58
N GLY A 221 -4.83 -6.67 0.83
CA GLY A 221 -4.28 -5.33 0.75
C GLY A 221 -5.17 -4.36 -0.01
N ILE A 222 -5.22 -3.12 0.49
CA ILE A 222 -5.99 -1.99 -0.05
C ILE A 222 -5.05 -0.87 -0.50
N GLY A 223 -5.53 0.00 -1.40
CA GLY A 223 -4.73 1.11 -1.95
C GLY A 223 -4.59 2.30 -1.00
N ALA A 224 -3.75 3.28 -1.37
CA ALA A 224 -3.52 4.46 -0.55
C ALA A 224 -4.57 5.58 -0.69
N ASP A 225 -5.22 5.68 -1.87
CA ASP A 225 -6.20 6.73 -2.19
C ASP A 225 -7.50 6.10 -2.71
N LEU A 226 -8.46 5.88 -1.81
CA LEU A 226 -9.75 5.27 -2.13
C LEU A 226 -10.49 6.05 -3.22
N GLU A 227 -10.61 7.37 -3.09
CA GLU A 227 -11.48 8.16 -3.95
C GLU A 227 -10.94 8.25 -5.38
N SER A 228 -9.66 8.60 -5.54
CA SER A 228 -9.05 8.68 -6.87
C SER A 228 -8.97 7.32 -7.55
N THR A 229 -8.61 6.28 -6.80
CA THR A 229 -8.38 4.95 -7.39
C THR A 229 -9.69 4.32 -7.85
N THR A 230 -10.77 4.45 -7.06
CA THR A 230 -12.08 3.92 -7.44
C THR A 230 -12.73 4.69 -8.60
N GLU A 231 -12.49 6.00 -8.72
CA GLU A 231 -12.87 6.79 -9.90
C GLU A 231 -12.14 6.32 -11.17
N THR A 232 -10.85 6.00 -11.05
CA THR A 232 -10.07 5.42 -12.15
C THR A 232 -10.59 4.04 -12.55
N LEU A 233 -10.89 3.19 -11.57
CA LEU A 233 -11.24 1.78 -11.76
C LEU A 233 -12.71 1.49 -12.06
N THR A 234 -13.60 2.49 -12.05
CA THR A 234 -15.05 2.28 -12.22
C THR A 234 -15.43 1.45 -13.47
N THR A 235 -14.61 1.46 -14.51
CA THR A 235 -14.81 0.72 -15.77
C THR A 235 -13.88 -0.48 -15.95
N THR A 236 -13.09 -0.81 -14.92
CA THR A 236 -12.09 -1.88 -14.94
C THR A 236 -12.57 -3.03 -14.05
N PRO A 237 -12.55 -4.28 -14.51
CA PRO A 237 -12.85 -5.44 -13.67
C PRO A 237 -11.91 -5.53 -12.46
N VAL A 238 -12.50 -5.68 -11.26
CA VAL A 238 -11.79 -5.82 -9.99
C VAL A 238 -12.28 -7.07 -9.28
N TRP A 239 -11.37 -7.91 -8.77
CA TRP A 239 -11.72 -9.00 -7.87
C TRP A 239 -10.81 -9.00 -6.63
N LEU A 240 -11.32 -8.50 -5.51
CA LEU A 240 -10.61 -8.40 -4.24
C LEU A 240 -10.76 -9.69 -3.42
N PHE A 241 -9.65 -10.15 -2.85
CA PHE A 241 -9.61 -11.29 -1.91
C PHE A 241 -9.19 -10.82 -0.53
N GLN A 242 -9.98 -11.19 0.48
CA GLN A 242 -9.81 -10.72 1.85
C GLN A 242 -9.98 -11.87 2.84
N GLY A 243 -9.19 -11.87 3.91
CA GLY A 243 -9.32 -12.84 5.00
C GLY A 243 -10.32 -12.31 6.01
N GLY A 244 -11.24 -13.16 6.49
CA GLY A 244 -12.23 -12.79 7.51
C GLY A 244 -11.59 -12.47 8.86
N GLU A 245 -10.43 -13.07 9.15
CA GLU A 245 -9.62 -12.85 10.36
C GLU A 245 -8.41 -11.94 10.12
N ASP A 246 -8.27 -11.34 8.93
CA ASP A 246 -7.16 -10.44 8.61
C ASP A 246 -7.41 -9.09 9.29
N THR A 247 -6.44 -8.59 10.05
CA THR A 247 -6.58 -7.31 10.77
C THR A 247 -5.90 -6.16 10.04
N ASN A 248 -5.12 -6.42 8.99
CA ASN A 248 -4.37 -5.40 8.27
C ASN A 248 -4.14 -5.77 6.79
N PRO A 249 -5.08 -5.44 5.87
CA PRO A 249 -6.31 -4.67 6.11
C PRO A 249 -7.43 -5.52 6.70
N SER A 250 -8.35 -4.89 7.42
CA SER A 250 -9.56 -5.56 7.93
C SER A 250 -10.57 -5.88 6.83
N PRO A 251 -11.45 -6.89 7.01
CA PRO A 251 -12.61 -7.14 6.14
C PRO A 251 -13.42 -5.88 5.83
N GLY A 252 -13.74 -5.08 6.84
CA GLY A 252 -14.51 -3.84 6.67
C GLY A 252 -13.81 -2.80 5.78
N ALA A 253 -12.47 -2.76 5.79
CA ALA A 253 -11.74 -1.90 4.87
C ALA A 253 -11.82 -2.40 3.43
N ALA A 254 -11.78 -3.72 3.20
CA ALA A 254 -11.99 -4.30 1.88
C ALA A 254 -13.42 -4.07 1.36
N GLU A 255 -14.42 -4.24 2.22
CA GLU A 255 -15.83 -3.97 1.93
C GLU A 255 -16.04 -2.51 1.53
N GLN A 256 -15.48 -1.56 2.27
CA GLN A 256 -15.57 -0.13 1.94
C GLN A 256 -15.07 0.19 0.51
N TRP A 257 -13.96 -0.44 0.09
CA TRP A 257 -13.42 -0.26 -1.26
C TRP A 257 -14.37 -0.80 -2.34
N ILE A 258 -15.00 -1.93 -2.06
CA ILE A 258 -15.94 -2.60 -2.96
C ILE A 258 -17.24 -1.80 -3.05
N GLU A 259 -17.81 -1.41 -1.92
CA GLU A 259 -19.00 -0.56 -1.85
C GLU A 259 -18.78 0.76 -2.60
N THR A 260 -17.65 1.44 -2.39
CA THR A 260 -17.33 2.69 -3.08
C THR A 260 -17.23 2.50 -4.60
N LEU A 261 -16.70 1.37 -5.08
CA LEU A 261 -16.66 1.04 -6.51
C LEU A 261 -18.07 0.77 -7.06
N GLU A 262 -18.91 0.04 -6.32
CA GLU A 262 -20.29 -0.26 -6.69
C GLU A 262 -21.16 1.01 -6.73
N GLU A 263 -21.02 1.91 -5.76
CA GLU A 263 -21.70 3.21 -5.73
C GLU A 263 -21.38 4.07 -6.96
N LYS A 264 -20.13 3.98 -7.46
CA LYS A 264 -19.70 4.66 -8.70
C LYS A 264 -20.20 3.94 -9.96
N GLY A 265 -20.83 2.77 -9.82
CA GLY A 265 -21.38 1.96 -10.90
C GLY A 265 -20.39 0.97 -11.52
N GLY A 266 -19.29 0.68 -10.81
CA GLY A 266 -18.39 -0.43 -11.12
C GLY A 266 -19.05 -1.78 -10.83
N LYS A 267 -18.39 -2.86 -11.28
CA LYS A 267 -18.85 -4.24 -11.08
C LYS A 267 -17.73 -5.09 -10.44
N PRO A 268 -17.26 -4.71 -9.24
CA PRO A 268 -16.23 -5.47 -8.56
C PRO A 268 -16.77 -6.81 -8.07
N LYS A 269 -15.86 -7.71 -7.72
CA LYS A 269 -16.16 -8.94 -6.99
C LYS A 269 -15.35 -8.94 -5.69
N LEU A 270 -15.98 -9.30 -4.59
CA LEU A 270 -15.31 -9.54 -3.32
C LEU A 270 -15.38 -11.03 -2.99
N THR A 271 -14.30 -11.59 -2.47
CA THR A 271 -14.28 -12.92 -1.88
C THR A 271 -13.62 -12.83 -0.52
N ILE A 272 -14.43 -13.07 0.51
CA ILE A 272 -13.97 -13.17 1.89
C ILE A 272 -13.76 -14.65 2.19
N TYR A 273 -12.58 -15.00 2.71
CA TYR A 273 -12.27 -16.32 3.25
C TYR A 273 -12.44 -16.26 4.77
N PRO A 274 -13.57 -16.73 5.34
CA PRO A 274 -13.94 -16.43 6.73
C PRO A 274 -12.86 -16.79 7.73
N ASP A 275 -12.29 -18.00 7.63
CA ASP A 275 -11.31 -18.52 8.60
C ASP A 275 -9.85 -18.09 8.31
N ASN A 276 -9.61 -17.31 7.25
CA ASN A 276 -8.25 -16.91 6.87
C ASN A 276 -7.88 -15.57 7.49
N GLY A 277 -6.66 -15.48 8.03
CA GLY A 277 -5.97 -14.21 8.30
C GLY A 277 -5.34 -13.61 7.04
N HIS A 278 -4.18 -12.96 7.18
CA HIS A 278 -3.51 -12.21 6.11
C HIS A 278 -3.10 -12.97 4.84
N ASN A 279 -3.13 -14.32 4.85
CA ASN A 279 -2.55 -15.15 3.79
C ASN A 279 -3.59 -15.64 2.75
N THR A 280 -4.43 -14.76 2.23
CA THR A 280 -5.56 -15.11 1.34
C THR A 280 -5.15 -15.79 0.03
N TRP A 281 -3.92 -15.57 -0.43
CA TRP A 281 -3.36 -16.21 -1.62
C TRP A 281 -3.25 -17.74 -1.52
N ASN A 282 -3.30 -18.30 -0.30
CA ASN A 282 -3.35 -19.76 -0.11
C ASN A 282 -4.60 -20.37 -0.75
N GLU A 283 -5.72 -19.64 -0.75
CA GLU A 283 -7.00 -20.09 -1.29
C GLU A 283 -7.32 -19.45 -2.64
N ALA A 284 -7.01 -18.15 -2.82
CA ALA A 284 -7.37 -17.40 -4.03
C ALA A 284 -6.88 -18.03 -5.34
N TYR A 285 -5.68 -18.65 -5.35
CA TYR A 285 -5.16 -19.32 -6.55
C TYR A 285 -5.90 -20.61 -6.93
N TYR A 286 -6.74 -21.14 -6.04
CA TYR A 286 -7.58 -22.32 -6.30
C TYR A 286 -8.98 -21.97 -6.78
N GLU A 287 -9.37 -20.70 -6.71
CA GLU A 287 -10.63 -20.23 -7.27
C GLU A 287 -10.75 -20.63 -8.73
N SER A 288 -11.85 -21.32 -9.06
CA SER A 288 -12.04 -21.91 -10.38
C SER A 288 -11.99 -20.87 -11.50
N ASP A 289 -12.39 -19.63 -11.19
CA ASP A 289 -12.44 -18.51 -12.11
C ASP A 289 -11.22 -17.57 -12.02
N PHE A 290 -10.22 -17.82 -11.16
CA PHE A 290 -9.05 -16.93 -10.99
C PHE A 290 -8.33 -16.62 -12.33
N PHE A 291 -7.87 -17.66 -13.02
CA PHE A 291 -7.21 -17.51 -14.33
C PHE A 291 -8.19 -17.15 -15.46
N PRO A 292 -9.38 -17.78 -15.55
CA PRO A 292 -10.37 -17.38 -16.55
C PRO A 292 -10.83 -15.92 -16.45
N PHE A 293 -10.90 -15.33 -15.25
CA PHE A 293 -11.23 -13.92 -15.04
C PHE A 293 -10.22 -13.00 -15.73
N MET A 294 -8.92 -13.15 -15.43
CA MET A 294 -7.86 -12.40 -16.10
C MET A 294 -7.81 -12.70 -17.60
N ARG A 295 -8.09 -13.95 -18.02
CA ARG A 295 -8.13 -14.32 -19.43
C ARG A 295 -9.23 -13.57 -20.19
N ARG A 296 -10.37 -13.26 -19.59
CA ARG A 296 -11.48 -12.55 -20.27
C ARG A 296 -11.28 -11.03 -20.30
N ALA A 297 -10.38 -10.48 -19.49
CA ALA A 297 -10.13 -9.05 -19.43
C ALA A 297 -9.58 -8.50 -20.75
N ASP A 298 -10.18 -7.40 -21.22
CA ASP A 298 -9.75 -6.64 -22.39
C ASP A 298 -10.18 -5.18 -22.24
N LYS A 299 -9.25 -4.22 -22.34
CA LYS A 299 -9.54 -2.78 -22.20
C LYS A 299 -10.46 -2.24 -23.29
N ARG A 300 -10.60 -2.95 -24.42
CA ARG A 300 -11.50 -2.58 -25.52
C ARG A 300 -12.95 -2.92 -25.25
N ASN A 301 -13.26 -3.59 -24.14
CA ASN A 301 -14.65 -3.76 -23.72
C ASN A 301 -15.23 -2.43 -23.24
N ILE A 302 -16.46 -2.15 -23.63
CA ILE A 302 -17.25 -1.03 -23.10
C ILE A 302 -17.93 -1.50 -21.81
N HIS A 303 -17.78 -0.71 -20.75
CA HIS A 303 -18.49 -0.88 -19.50
C HIS A 303 -19.91 -0.33 -19.64
N ILE A 304 -20.91 -1.13 -19.28
CA ILE A 304 -22.30 -0.71 -19.23
C ILE A 304 -22.69 -0.52 -17.77
N PHE A 305 -23.09 0.70 -17.43
CA PHE A 305 -23.57 1.04 -16.10
C PHE A 305 -24.99 0.50 -15.88
N GLY A 306 -25.24 -0.03 -14.68
CA GLY A 306 -26.52 -0.66 -14.35
C GLY A 306 -26.65 -2.12 -14.82
N ASP A 307 -27.88 -2.62 -14.87
CA ASP A 307 -28.19 -4.01 -15.26
C ASP A 307 -27.92 -4.24 -16.76
N THR A 308 -27.11 -5.25 -17.06
CA THR A 308 -26.71 -5.66 -18.42
C THR A 308 -27.69 -6.63 -19.08
N SER A 309 -28.74 -7.05 -18.39
CA SER A 309 -29.69 -8.05 -18.90
C SER A 309 -30.52 -7.54 -20.09
N ASN A 310 -30.58 -6.22 -20.32
CA ASN A 310 -31.41 -5.58 -21.34
C ASN A 310 -30.75 -4.30 -21.92
N LEU A 311 -30.04 -4.40 -23.06
CA LEU A 311 -29.42 -3.26 -23.76
C LEU A 311 -30.42 -2.51 -24.67
N TYR A 312 -31.47 -1.95 -24.08
CA TYR A 312 -32.49 -1.20 -24.82
C TYR A 312 -32.69 0.19 -24.22
N ILE A 313 -33.02 1.18 -25.07
CA ILE A 313 -33.39 2.54 -24.63
C ILE A 313 -34.89 2.58 -24.37
N THR A 314 -35.31 2.56 -23.10
CA THR A 314 -36.72 2.71 -22.76
C THR A 314 -37.20 4.15 -23.02
N GLU A 315 -38.52 4.39 -23.04
CA GLU A 315 -39.13 5.72 -23.29
C GLU A 315 -38.63 6.82 -22.32
N HIS A 316 -37.98 6.42 -21.20
CA HIS A 316 -37.37 7.29 -20.20
C HIS A 316 -35.96 6.84 -19.73
N GLY A 317 -35.34 5.86 -20.38
CA GLY A 317 -34.13 5.20 -19.88
C GLY A 317 -32.89 5.57 -20.70
N GLU A 318 -32.04 6.41 -20.13
CA GLU A 318 -30.70 6.68 -20.63
C GLU A 318 -29.78 5.48 -20.35
N VAL A 319 -29.06 4.96 -21.36
CA VAL A 319 -28.01 3.94 -21.12
C VAL A 319 -26.67 4.64 -20.99
N LYS A 320 -26.09 4.61 -19.80
CA LYS A 320 -24.74 5.16 -19.58
C LYS A 320 -23.69 4.12 -19.93
N LEU A 321 -22.79 4.49 -20.84
CA LEU A 321 -21.62 3.73 -21.23
C LEU A 321 -20.36 4.36 -20.65
N GLY A 322 -19.40 3.53 -20.31
CA GLY A 322 -18.07 3.92 -19.87
C GLY A 322 -17.00 3.15 -20.61
N PHE A 323 -15.86 3.79 -20.76
CA PHE A 323 -14.69 3.18 -21.34
C PHE A 323 -13.49 3.28 -20.40
N SER A 324 -12.56 2.35 -20.59
CA SER A 324 -11.31 2.25 -19.83
C SER A 324 -10.61 3.60 -19.71
N ALA A 325 -10.10 3.89 -18.51
CA ALA A 325 -9.32 5.08 -18.23
C ALA A 325 -7.91 5.05 -18.86
N GLY A 326 -7.25 6.21 -18.89
CA GLY A 326 -5.83 6.34 -19.22
C GLY A 326 -5.50 6.72 -20.65
N PHE A 327 -6.45 6.78 -21.59
CA PHE A 327 -6.18 7.22 -22.96
C PHE A 327 -6.13 8.74 -23.11
N SER A 328 -5.35 9.24 -24.08
CA SER A 328 -5.13 10.68 -24.28
C SER A 328 -6.29 11.40 -24.96
N ALA A 329 -7.15 10.66 -25.66
CA ALA A 329 -8.34 11.16 -26.31
C ALA A 329 -9.38 10.04 -26.47
N TYR A 330 -10.65 10.45 -26.49
CA TYR A 330 -11.81 9.59 -26.74
C TYR A 330 -12.67 10.24 -27.83
N GLN A 331 -13.29 9.41 -28.65
CA GLN A 331 -14.25 9.84 -29.66
C GLN A 331 -15.28 8.72 -29.83
N TRP A 332 -16.48 8.93 -29.29
CA TRP A 332 -17.57 7.98 -29.46
C TRP A 332 -18.06 7.97 -30.90
N THR A 333 -18.44 6.79 -31.36
CA THR A 333 -19.07 6.60 -32.66
C THR A 333 -20.39 5.89 -32.52
N LYS A 334 -21.32 6.21 -33.42
CA LYS A 334 -22.61 5.53 -33.59
C LYS A 334 -22.70 5.05 -35.03
N ASP A 335 -22.91 3.76 -35.22
CA ASP A 335 -23.01 3.11 -36.54
C ASP A 335 -21.81 3.44 -37.44
N GLY A 336 -20.62 3.54 -36.83
CA GLY A 336 -19.35 3.87 -37.49
C GLY A 336 -19.15 5.35 -37.84
N GLN A 337 -20.02 6.25 -37.39
CA GLN A 337 -19.89 7.70 -37.56
C GLN A 337 -19.52 8.39 -36.25
N ASP A 338 -18.58 9.34 -36.29
CA ASP A 338 -18.15 10.10 -35.11
C ASP A 338 -19.29 10.97 -34.57
N LEU A 339 -19.48 10.97 -33.26
CA LEU A 339 -20.43 11.81 -32.54
C LEU A 339 -19.78 13.14 -32.15
N GLU A 340 -20.38 14.27 -32.51
CA GLU A 340 -19.79 15.58 -32.19
C GLU A 340 -19.74 15.83 -30.68
N GLY A 341 -18.60 16.36 -30.20
CA GLY A 341 -18.44 16.81 -28.81
C GLY A 341 -18.26 15.70 -27.77
N THR A 342 -17.90 14.48 -28.18
CA THR A 342 -17.73 13.34 -27.26
C THR A 342 -16.27 13.07 -26.93
N ASP A 343 -15.62 13.95 -26.18
CA ASP A 343 -14.22 13.83 -25.73
C ASP A 343 -14.05 13.12 -24.39
N SER A 344 -15.17 12.72 -23.77
CA SER A 344 -15.21 11.98 -22.50
C SER A 344 -15.15 10.46 -22.70
N ARG A 345 -14.53 9.76 -21.74
CA ARG A 345 -14.59 8.29 -21.64
C ARG A 345 -15.98 7.76 -21.27
N TYR A 346 -16.92 8.64 -20.96
CA TYR A 346 -18.31 8.32 -20.67
C TYR A 346 -19.23 8.89 -21.74
N TYR A 347 -20.26 8.13 -22.10
CA TYR A 347 -21.29 8.59 -23.02
C TYR A 347 -22.66 8.09 -22.59
N THR A 348 -23.65 8.98 -22.66
CA THR A 348 -25.04 8.64 -22.41
C THR A 348 -25.74 8.40 -23.74
N VAL A 349 -26.16 7.16 -23.96
CA VAL A 349 -26.85 6.74 -25.17
C VAL A 349 -28.32 7.14 -25.08
N MET A 350 -28.74 7.93 -26.08
CA MET A 350 -30.10 8.47 -26.21
C MET A 350 -30.88 7.87 -27.39
N GLU A 351 -30.19 7.20 -28.31
CA GLU A 351 -30.81 6.61 -29.48
C GLU A 351 -30.23 5.21 -29.77
N PRO A 352 -31.02 4.30 -30.34
CA PRO A 352 -30.53 2.98 -30.72
C PRO A 352 -29.44 3.05 -31.77
N GLY A 353 -28.52 2.10 -31.75
CA GLY A 353 -27.43 1.98 -32.71
C GLY A 353 -26.30 1.11 -32.17
N THR A 354 -25.30 0.89 -33.01
CA THR A 354 -24.05 0.24 -32.60
C THR A 354 -23.07 1.31 -32.12
N TYR A 355 -22.68 1.24 -30.86
CA TYR A 355 -21.78 2.20 -30.24
C TYR A 355 -20.37 1.62 -30.07
N SER A 356 -19.37 2.39 -30.47
CA SER A 356 -17.97 2.13 -30.18
C SER A 356 -17.31 3.41 -29.71
N VAL A 357 -16.11 3.30 -29.15
CA VAL A 357 -15.26 4.45 -28.86
C VAL A 357 -13.92 4.27 -29.53
N LYS A 358 -13.55 5.26 -30.34
CA LYS A 358 -12.17 5.44 -30.78
C LYS A 358 -11.38 6.05 -29.63
N PHE A 359 -10.20 5.54 -29.37
CA PHE A 359 -9.36 6.02 -28.28
C PHE A 359 -7.90 6.08 -28.72
N GLN A 360 -7.14 6.98 -28.12
CA GLN A 360 -5.75 7.21 -28.49
C GLN A 360 -4.79 6.75 -27.39
N ALA A 361 -3.91 5.80 -27.70
CA ALA A 361 -2.90 5.32 -26.77
C ALA A 361 -1.86 6.42 -26.45
N GLN A 362 -1.53 6.60 -25.16
CA GLN A 362 -0.59 7.64 -24.72
C GLN A 362 0.82 7.49 -25.32
N THR A 363 1.24 6.26 -25.57
CA THR A 363 2.61 5.87 -25.96
C THR A 363 2.85 5.87 -27.47
N THR A 364 1.80 5.81 -28.28
CA THR A 364 1.93 5.75 -29.75
C THR A 364 1.20 6.87 -30.46
N GLY A 365 0.23 7.52 -29.80
CA GLY A 365 -0.69 8.45 -30.44
C GLY A 365 -1.56 7.78 -31.51
N GLN A 366 -1.58 6.44 -31.58
CA GLN A 366 -2.41 5.71 -32.54
C GLN A 366 -3.85 5.66 -32.05
N TRP A 367 -4.77 5.81 -33.00
CA TRP A 367 -6.19 5.63 -32.77
C TRP A 367 -6.54 4.16 -32.95
N ASP A 368 -7.08 3.58 -31.90
CA ASP A 368 -7.68 2.25 -31.89
C ASP A 368 -9.17 2.37 -31.58
N GLU A 369 -9.90 1.27 -31.70
CA GLU A 369 -11.35 1.24 -31.51
C GLU A 369 -11.77 0.11 -30.58
N SER A 370 -12.75 0.38 -29.73
CA SER A 370 -13.34 -0.58 -28.81
C SER A 370 -14.06 -1.70 -29.56
N PHE A 371 -14.38 -2.79 -28.85
CA PHE A 371 -15.44 -3.67 -29.33
C PHE A 371 -16.76 -2.90 -29.33
N PRO A 372 -17.59 -3.05 -30.37
CA PRO A 372 -18.86 -2.38 -30.42
C PRO A 372 -19.84 -2.99 -29.41
N VAL A 373 -20.71 -2.15 -28.86
CA VAL A 373 -21.89 -2.56 -28.11
C VAL A 373 -23.13 -2.17 -28.91
N GLU A 374 -23.97 -3.15 -29.20
CA GLU A 374 -25.25 -2.92 -29.87
C GLU A 374 -26.30 -2.49 -28.83
N ILE A 375 -26.90 -1.32 -29.05
CA ILE A 375 -28.01 -0.79 -28.25
C ILE A 375 -29.25 -0.80 -29.14
N GLU A 376 -30.21 -1.65 -28.82
CA GLU A 376 -31.36 -1.87 -29.68
C GLU A 376 -32.49 -0.86 -29.42
N ALA A 377 -33.27 -0.61 -30.47
CA ALA A 377 -34.48 0.18 -30.38
C ALA A 377 -35.49 -0.60 -29.57
N TYR A 378 -35.85 -0.05 -28.43
CA TYR A 378 -36.93 -0.59 -27.64
C TYR A 378 -38.22 -0.54 -28.45
N SER A 379 -38.62 -1.69 -28.95
CA SER A 379 -39.89 -1.87 -29.67
C SER A 379 -40.93 -2.63 -28.85
N GLY A 380 -40.67 -2.85 -27.56
CA GLY A 380 -41.61 -3.45 -26.63
C GLY A 380 -41.15 -3.30 -25.18
N ASP A 381 -42.12 -3.28 -24.26
CA ASP A 381 -41.95 -3.34 -22.81
C ASP A 381 -40.82 -4.35 -22.41
N PRO A 382 -39.80 -4.00 -21.58
CA PRO A 382 -38.58 -4.79 -21.46
C PRO A 382 -38.93 -6.13 -20.84
N ILE A 383 -38.26 -7.22 -21.22
CA ILE A 383 -38.62 -8.54 -20.70
C ILE A 383 -37.90 -8.75 -19.37
N VAL A 384 -38.62 -9.20 -18.35
CA VAL A 384 -38.03 -9.64 -17.08
C VAL A 384 -37.18 -10.88 -17.37
N HIS A 385 -35.88 -10.82 -17.01
CA HIS A 385 -35.01 -11.98 -17.13
C HIS A 385 -35.40 -13.05 -16.11
N ILE A 386 -35.90 -14.18 -16.60
CA ILE A 386 -36.36 -15.30 -15.78
C ILE A 386 -35.69 -16.59 -16.32
N PRO A 387 -34.54 -17.00 -15.76
CA PRO A 387 -33.75 -18.13 -16.26
C PRO A 387 -34.36 -19.50 -15.92
N ASP A 388 -35.10 -19.61 -14.81
CA ASP A 388 -35.79 -20.83 -14.43
C ASP A 388 -37.05 -21.04 -15.30
N ASN A 389 -37.06 -22.13 -16.07
CA ASN A 389 -38.15 -22.44 -17.00
C ASN A 389 -39.48 -22.72 -16.29
N ASN A 390 -39.45 -23.27 -15.08
CA ASN A 390 -40.68 -23.56 -14.32
C ASN A 390 -41.25 -22.26 -13.77
N PHE A 391 -40.41 -21.37 -13.23
CA PHE A 391 -40.82 -20.04 -12.78
C PHE A 391 -41.36 -19.21 -13.94
N LYS A 392 -40.65 -19.18 -15.07
CA LYS A 392 -41.10 -18.48 -16.29
C LYS A 392 -42.45 -19.02 -16.77
N SER A 393 -42.61 -20.33 -16.87
CA SER A 393 -43.86 -20.95 -17.31
C SER A 393 -45.02 -20.64 -16.38
N LEU A 394 -44.78 -20.55 -15.07
CA LEU A 394 -45.78 -20.18 -14.08
C LEU A 394 -46.28 -18.74 -14.30
N LEU A 395 -45.36 -17.80 -14.44
CA LEU A 395 -45.69 -16.39 -14.67
C LEU A 395 -46.44 -16.20 -16.01
N LEU A 396 -46.00 -16.88 -17.07
CA LEU A 396 -46.63 -16.80 -18.39
C LEU A 396 -48.06 -17.34 -18.42
N ASN A 397 -48.38 -18.30 -17.55
CA ASN A 397 -49.72 -18.87 -17.43
C ASN A 397 -50.67 -18.05 -16.54
N ASP A 398 -50.14 -17.07 -15.80
CA ASP A 398 -50.96 -16.16 -15.00
C ASP A 398 -51.39 -14.95 -15.85
N THR A 399 -52.65 -14.94 -16.29
CA THR A 399 -53.20 -13.86 -17.12
C THR A 399 -53.29 -12.50 -16.43
N SER A 400 -53.09 -12.45 -15.10
CA SER A 400 -53.00 -11.18 -14.37
C SER A 400 -51.58 -10.62 -14.32
N ILE A 401 -50.58 -11.44 -14.66
CA ILE A 401 -49.18 -11.03 -14.83
C ILE A 401 -48.92 -10.86 -16.33
N ASN A 402 -49.04 -11.90 -17.14
CA ASN A 402 -48.90 -11.86 -18.61
C ASN A 402 -50.18 -11.29 -19.26
N THR A 403 -50.39 -10.00 -19.05
CA THR A 403 -51.61 -9.26 -19.42
C THR A 403 -51.80 -9.13 -20.94
N ASN A 404 -50.72 -9.08 -21.71
CA ASN A 404 -50.79 -8.99 -23.17
C ASN A 404 -50.82 -10.37 -23.85
N GLY A 405 -50.47 -11.44 -23.12
CA GLY A 405 -50.53 -12.82 -23.60
C GLY A 405 -49.51 -13.14 -24.70
N ASP A 406 -48.43 -12.37 -24.83
CA ASP A 406 -47.48 -12.50 -25.94
C ASP A 406 -46.42 -13.59 -25.72
N GLY A 407 -46.47 -14.26 -24.58
CA GLY A 407 -45.57 -15.35 -24.23
C GLY A 407 -44.26 -14.88 -23.60
N GLN A 408 -44.19 -13.62 -23.19
CA GLN A 408 -43.10 -13.02 -22.43
C GLN A 408 -43.68 -12.33 -21.18
N ILE A 409 -42.84 -12.03 -20.19
CA ILE A 409 -43.22 -11.23 -19.03
C ILE A 409 -42.47 -9.94 -19.13
N GLN A 410 -43.18 -8.82 -19.27
CA GLN A 410 -42.51 -7.54 -19.35
C GLN A 410 -42.37 -6.85 -17.99
N VAL A 411 -41.47 -5.87 -17.89
CA VAL A 411 -41.20 -5.15 -16.65
C VAL A 411 -42.45 -4.36 -16.26
N SER A 412 -43.16 -3.72 -17.19
CA SER A 412 -44.39 -3.02 -16.83
C SER A 412 -45.47 -3.99 -16.34
N GLU A 413 -45.53 -5.20 -16.88
CA GLU A 413 -46.42 -6.26 -16.38
C GLU A 413 -46.09 -6.64 -14.93
N ALA A 414 -44.80 -6.90 -14.64
CA ALA A 414 -44.34 -7.24 -13.31
C ALA A 414 -44.51 -6.10 -12.30
N GLU A 415 -44.25 -4.85 -12.72
CA GLU A 415 -44.43 -3.65 -11.87
C GLU A 415 -45.91 -3.35 -11.63
N ASN A 416 -46.78 -3.56 -12.61
CA ASN A 416 -48.22 -3.34 -12.46
C ASN A 416 -48.89 -4.43 -11.62
N PHE A 417 -48.32 -5.65 -11.60
CA PHE A 417 -48.82 -6.73 -10.77
C PHE A 417 -48.68 -6.37 -9.28
N ASN A 418 -49.81 -6.46 -8.59
CA ASN A 418 -49.90 -6.23 -7.15
C ASN A 418 -50.68 -7.36 -6.50
N GLY A 419 -50.33 -7.66 -5.24
CA GLY A 419 -50.97 -8.72 -4.47
C GLY A 419 -50.09 -9.96 -4.36
N GLN A 420 -50.71 -11.13 -4.57
CA GLN A 420 -50.15 -12.43 -4.17
C GLN A 420 -49.53 -13.18 -5.34
N LEU A 421 -48.22 -13.42 -5.29
CA LEU A 421 -47.50 -14.25 -6.25
C LEU A 421 -47.33 -15.66 -5.70
N LYS A 422 -47.96 -16.64 -6.35
CA LYS A 422 -47.91 -18.06 -5.97
C LYS A 422 -46.99 -18.85 -6.89
N ALA A 423 -45.83 -19.23 -6.39
CA ALA A 423 -44.85 -20.05 -7.09
C ALA A 423 -44.44 -21.28 -6.25
N ASN A 424 -45.33 -21.80 -5.40
CA ASN A 424 -45.05 -22.93 -4.52
C ASN A 424 -45.21 -24.29 -5.25
N SER A 425 -44.41 -25.30 -4.86
CA SER A 425 -44.51 -26.67 -5.39
C SER A 425 -44.34 -26.79 -6.91
N ALA A 426 -43.43 -25.99 -7.48
CA ALA A 426 -43.26 -25.85 -8.91
C ALA A 426 -41.88 -26.32 -9.42
N ASP A 427 -41.07 -26.95 -8.56
CA ASP A 427 -39.71 -27.41 -8.88
C ASP A 427 -38.80 -26.27 -9.38
N ILE A 428 -38.93 -25.09 -8.75
CA ILE A 428 -38.16 -23.89 -9.07
C ILE A 428 -36.82 -23.94 -8.32
N HIS A 429 -35.74 -23.65 -9.03
CA HIS A 429 -34.37 -23.62 -8.50
C HIS A 429 -33.82 -22.19 -8.43
N ASP A 430 -34.35 -21.28 -9.24
CA ASP A 430 -33.89 -19.90 -9.34
C ASP A 430 -35.08 -18.93 -9.47
N LEU A 431 -35.14 -17.91 -8.62
CA LEU A 431 -36.16 -16.86 -8.62
C LEU A 431 -35.69 -15.54 -9.24
N THR A 432 -34.56 -15.54 -9.94
CA THR A 432 -34.09 -14.40 -10.74
C THR A 432 -35.24 -13.85 -11.59
N GLY A 433 -35.43 -12.53 -11.50
CA GLY A 433 -36.58 -11.82 -12.06
C GLY A 433 -37.60 -11.35 -11.01
N ILE A 434 -37.61 -11.92 -9.80
CA ILE A 434 -38.55 -11.52 -8.73
C ILE A 434 -38.41 -10.05 -8.30
N ALA A 435 -37.22 -9.46 -8.44
CA ALA A 435 -36.94 -8.07 -8.14
C ALA A 435 -37.76 -7.08 -9.00
N ALA A 436 -38.24 -7.49 -10.18
CA ALA A 436 -39.10 -6.68 -11.03
C ALA A 436 -40.53 -6.50 -10.45
N PHE A 437 -40.97 -7.41 -9.58
CA PHE A 437 -42.30 -7.42 -8.98
C PHE A 437 -42.40 -6.51 -7.75
N LYS A 438 -42.19 -5.20 -7.93
CA LYS A 438 -42.04 -4.21 -6.84
C LYS A 438 -43.29 -4.03 -5.96
N ASN A 439 -44.47 -4.40 -6.46
CA ASN A 439 -45.76 -4.13 -5.82
C ASN A 439 -46.46 -5.38 -5.21
N ILE A 440 -45.79 -6.53 -5.16
CA ILE A 440 -46.33 -7.71 -4.49
C ILE A 440 -46.37 -7.53 -2.97
N THR A 441 -47.38 -8.11 -2.34
CA THR A 441 -47.59 -8.07 -0.88
C THR A 441 -47.55 -9.46 -0.24
N ASP A 442 -47.67 -10.54 -1.01
CA ASP A 442 -47.56 -11.93 -0.54
C ASP A 442 -46.77 -12.75 -1.56
N LEU A 443 -45.65 -13.35 -1.14
CA LEU A 443 -44.80 -14.19 -1.97
C LEU A 443 -44.78 -15.62 -1.41
N ARG A 444 -45.23 -16.58 -2.21
CA ARG A 444 -45.30 -18.01 -1.84
C ARG A 444 -44.42 -18.85 -2.73
N VAL A 445 -43.25 -19.24 -2.22
CA VAL A 445 -42.21 -19.96 -2.95
C VAL A 445 -41.77 -21.24 -2.23
N HIS A 446 -42.59 -21.70 -1.28
CA HIS A 446 -42.36 -22.91 -0.48
C HIS A 446 -42.48 -24.21 -1.28
N TYR A 447 -41.83 -25.28 -0.81
CA TYR A 447 -41.71 -26.59 -1.50
C TYR A 447 -41.08 -26.46 -2.90
N ASN A 448 -39.90 -25.86 -2.96
CA ASN A 448 -39.08 -25.75 -4.18
C ASN A 448 -37.64 -26.13 -3.84
N ASN A 449 -36.70 -25.87 -4.76
CA ASN A 449 -35.29 -26.25 -4.64
C ASN A 449 -34.38 -25.00 -4.63
N LEU A 450 -34.84 -23.89 -4.04
CA LEU A 450 -34.09 -22.63 -3.99
C LEU A 450 -32.91 -22.74 -3.02
N THR A 451 -31.72 -22.34 -3.46
CA THR A 451 -30.52 -22.22 -2.60
C THR A 451 -30.28 -20.79 -2.12
N SER A 452 -30.84 -19.80 -2.82
CA SER A 452 -30.78 -18.38 -2.48
C SER A 452 -32.12 -17.70 -2.76
N LEU A 453 -32.42 -16.65 -2.00
CA LEU A 453 -33.61 -15.83 -2.19
C LEU A 453 -33.32 -14.37 -1.84
N ASP A 454 -33.29 -13.52 -2.85
CA ASP A 454 -33.21 -12.07 -2.68
C ASP A 454 -34.59 -11.44 -2.91
N VAL A 455 -35.11 -10.78 -1.87
CA VAL A 455 -36.38 -10.03 -1.88
C VAL A 455 -36.19 -8.55 -1.56
N SER A 456 -34.95 -8.06 -1.54
CA SER A 456 -34.59 -6.69 -1.14
C SER A 456 -35.33 -5.59 -1.92
N SER A 457 -35.67 -5.87 -3.18
CA SER A 457 -36.42 -4.95 -4.06
C SER A 457 -37.93 -4.96 -3.81
N ASN A 458 -38.48 -6.01 -3.17
CA ASN A 458 -39.91 -6.18 -2.93
C ASN A 458 -40.33 -5.49 -1.62
N LYS A 459 -40.13 -4.17 -1.53
CA LYS A 459 -40.30 -3.39 -0.28
C LYS A 459 -41.72 -3.38 0.30
N LYS A 460 -42.73 -3.67 -0.52
CA LYS A 460 -44.15 -3.75 -0.12
C LYS A 460 -44.58 -5.16 0.34
N LEU A 461 -43.64 -6.10 0.39
CA LEU A 461 -43.92 -7.48 0.78
C LEU A 461 -44.36 -7.51 2.25
N GLN A 462 -45.53 -8.09 2.52
CA GLN A 462 -46.09 -8.24 3.86
C GLN A 462 -46.01 -9.68 4.36
N GLN A 463 -46.02 -10.65 3.44
CA GLN A 463 -46.01 -12.08 3.74
C GLN A 463 -44.99 -12.79 2.89
N LEU A 464 -44.08 -13.53 3.52
CA LEU A 464 -43.09 -14.37 2.86
C LEU A 464 -43.20 -15.82 3.32
N HIS A 465 -43.46 -16.72 2.36
CA HIS A 465 -43.56 -18.15 2.57
C HIS A 465 -42.52 -18.90 1.72
N CYS A 466 -41.36 -19.18 2.31
CA CYS A 466 -40.22 -19.83 1.66
C CYS A 466 -39.79 -21.14 2.33
N GLN A 467 -40.62 -21.71 3.21
CA GLN A 467 -40.33 -22.99 3.88
C GLN A 467 -40.13 -24.16 2.89
N HIS A 468 -39.44 -25.23 3.30
CA HIS A 468 -39.12 -26.38 2.45
C HIS A 468 -38.39 -25.99 1.16
N ASN A 469 -37.21 -25.40 1.31
CA ASN A 469 -36.23 -25.11 0.26
C ASN A 469 -34.83 -25.53 0.76
N MET A 470 -33.77 -25.04 0.11
CA MET A 470 -32.36 -25.28 0.48
C MET A 470 -31.64 -23.94 0.77
N LEU A 471 -32.33 -22.95 1.31
CA LEU A 471 -31.76 -21.62 1.54
C LEU A 471 -30.68 -21.68 2.62
N GLU A 472 -29.47 -21.19 2.30
CA GLU A 472 -28.34 -21.09 3.25
C GLU A 472 -28.34 -19.77 4.01
N SER A 473 -28.88 -18.72 3.39
CA SER A 473 -29.06 -17.40 4.03
C SER A 473 -30.40 -16.79 3.63
N LEU A 474 -30.92 -15.93 4.51
CA LEU A 474 -32.11 -15.12 4.26
C LEU A 474 -31.98 -13.79 5.01
N ASN A 475 -32.08 -12.70 4.27
CA ASN A 475 -32.06 -11.35 4.81
C ASN A 475 -33.31 -10.61 4.37
N ILE A 476 -34.09 -10.12 5.34
CA ILE A 476 -35.30 -9.32 5.10
C ILE A 476 -35.23 -7.93 5.75
N SER A 477 -34.04 -7.49 6.17
CA SER A 477 -33.85 -6.18 6.82
C SER A 477 -34.30 -5.01 5.94
N LEU A 478 -34.30 -5.18 4.61
CA LEU A 478 -34.76 -4.18 3.63
C LEU A 478 -36.26 -4.30 3.29
N ASN A 479 -37.02 -5.16 3.97
CA ASN A 479 -38.44 -5.39 3.76
C ASN A 479 -39.25 -4.94 5.00
N PRO A 480 -39.45 -3.62 5.19
CA PRO A 480 -40.03 -3.06 6.41
C PRO A 480 -41.50 -3.43 6.62
N ASP A 481 -42.22 -3.83 5.57
CA ASP A 481 -43.66 -4.11 5.63
C ASP A 481 -43.99 -5.58 5.99
N ILE A 482 -42.99 -6.46 6.13
CA ILE A 482 -43.23 -7.88 6.47
C ILE A 482 -43.82 -8.00 7.87
N THR A 483 -44.91 -8.74 7.98
CA THR A 483 -45.57 -9.11 9.25
C THR A 483 -45.78 -10.62 9.39
N LYS A 484 -45.55 -11.40 8.33
CA LYS A 484 -45.66 -12.87 8.35
C LYS A 484 -44.49 -13.51 7.61
N LEU A 485 -43.71 -14.31 8.33
CA LEU A 485 -42.57 -15.04 7.78
C LEU A 485 -42.64 -16.53 8.12
N ARG A 486 -42.55 -17.37 7.09
CA ARG A 486 -42.32 -18.82 7.21
C ARG A 486 -41.07 -19.20 6.41
N CYS A 487 -40.00 -19.51 7.11
CA CYS A 487 -38.71 -19.92 6.54
C CYS A 487 -38.19 -21.25 7.13
N PHE A 488 -39.04 -22.00 7.84
CA PHE A 488 -38.70 -23.30 8.41
C PHE A 488 -38.34 -24.36 7.35
N ASP A 489 -37.65 -25.43 7.73
CA ASP A 489 -37.17 -26.50 6.82
C ASP A 489 -36.31 -25.93 5.66
N ASN A 490 -35.19 -25.29 6.00
CA ASN A 490 -34.15 -24.78 5.09
C ASN A 490 -32.75 -25.15 5.65
N GLN A 491 -31.68 -24.46 5.20
CA GLN A 491 -30.29 -24.67 5.65
C GLN A 491 -29.70 -23.39 6.29
N LEU A 492 -30.54 -22.53 6.87
CA LEU A 492 -30.11 -21.24 7.40
C LEU A 492 -29.21 -21.43 8.63
N THR A 493 -28.03 -20.82 8.64
CA THR A 493 -27.15 -20.75 9.84
C THR A 493 -27.33 -19.45 10.62
N GLU A 494 -27.73 -18.39 9.93
CA GLU A 494 -28.14 -17.12 10.48
C GLU A 494 -29.38 -16.59 9.76
N LEU A 495 -30.10 -15.68 10.41
CA LEU A 495 -31.28 -15.06 9.84
C LEU A 495 -31.36 -13.59 10.28
N ASN A 496 -31.36 -12.67 9.31
CA ASN A 496 -31.53 -11.25 9.61
C ASN A 496 -32.98 -10.82 9.33
N ILE A 497 -33.72 -10.56 10.41
CA ILE A 497 -35.08 -10.01 10.37
C ILE A 497 -35.17 -8.60 10.96
N LYS A 498 -34.07 -7.93 11.27
CA LYS A 498 -34.04 -6.58 11.84
C LYS A 498 -34.48 -5.53 10.81
N ASN A 499 -35.78 -5.43 10.59
CA ASN A 499 -36.40 -4.61 9.56
C ASN A 499 -37.15 -3.39 10.15
N GLY A 500 -37.01 -3.13 11.44
CA GLY A 500 -37.73 -2.09 12.17
C GLY A 500 -39.22 -2.39 12.41
N ASN A 501 -39.68 -3.63 12.16
CA ASN A 501 -41.08 -4.01 12.21
C ASN A 501 -41.35 -5.35 12.96
N ASN A 502 -40.37 -5.85 13.71
CA ASN A 502 -40.46 -7.11 14.47
C ASN A 502 -41.68 -7.15 15.42
N ASP A 503 -42.00 -6.04 16.08
CA ASP A 503 -43.15 -5.92 16.99
C ASP A 503 -44.52 -6.08 16.31
N GLN A 504 -44.58 -5.98 14.98
CA GLN A 504 -45.80 -6.14 14.18
C GLN A 504 -45.90 -7.53 13.52
N PHE A 505 -45.02 -8.47 13.85
CA PHE A 505 -45.10 -9.83 13.31
C PHE A 505 -46.29 -10.58 13.91
N ASP A 506 -47.28 -10.89 13.07
CA ASP A 506 -48.42 -11.74 13.41
C ASP A 506 -48.05 -13.24 13.36
N LEU A 507 -46.99 -13.60 12.63
CA LEU A 507 -46.56 -14.98 12.41
C LEU A 507 -45.07 -15.07 12.08
N PHE A 508 -44.33 -15.82 12.86
CA PHE A 508 -42.91 -16.13 12.62
C PHE A 508 -42.66 -17.63 12.82
N GLN A 509 -42.08 -18.31 11.83
CA GLN A 509 -41.73 -19.74 11.90
C GLN A 509 -40.41 -20.01 11.17
N ALA A 510 -39.37 -20.38 11.91
CA ALA A 510 -38.01 -20.58 11.41
C ALA A 510 -37.34 -21.89 11.88
N LYS A 511 -38.13 -22.85 12.37
CA LYS A 511 -37.63 -24.18 12.82
C LYS A 511 -37.00 -25.03 11.72
N ASN A 512 -36.31 -26.08 12.14
CA ASN A 512 -35.65 -27.06 11.29
C ASN A 512 -34.70 -26.39 10.28
N ASN A 513 -33.87 -25.49 10.79
CA ASN A 513 -32.71 -24.95 10.11
C ASN A 513 -31.44 -25.42 10.87
N ALA A 514 -30.33 -24.71 10.70
CA ALA A 514 -29.10 -24.84 11.48
C ALA A 514 -28.76 -23.51 12.17
N LEU A 515 -29.79 -22.76 12.60
CA LEU A 515 -29.63 -21.39 13.07
C LEU A 515 -28.83 -21.36 14.39
N SER A 516 -27.78 -20.53 14.44
CA SER A 516 -27.10 -20.17 15.70
C SER A 516 -27.54 -18.81 16.21
N CYS A 517 -27.91 -17.90 15.31
CA CYS A 517 -28.29 -16.54 15.64
C CYS A 517 -29.42 -16.00 14.75
N ILE A 518 -30.32 -15.22 15.35
CA ILE A 518 -31.32 -14.43 14.62
C ILE A 518 -31.18 -12.96 15.01
N GLN A 519 -30.94 -12.13 14.00
CA GLN A 519 -30.78 -10.70 14.18
C GLN A 519 -32.15 -10.02 14.18
N VAL A 520 -32.46 -9.31 15.25
CA VAL A 520 -33.78 -8.74 15.53
C VAL A 520 -33.71 -7.27 15.95
N ASP A 521 -34.85 -6.59 15.96
CA ASP A 521 -34.94 -5.19 16.43
C ASP A 521 -34.75 -5.07 17.95
N ASP A 522 -35.27 -6.04 18.73
CA ASP A 522 -35.19 -6.13 20.20
C ASP A 522 -35.01 -7.60 20.62
N ALA A 523 -33.84 -7.94 21.14
CA ALA A 523 -33.48 -9.33 21.50
C ALA A 523 -34.29 -9.91 22.66
N PRO A 524 -34.42 -9.22 23.83
CA PRO A 524 -35.29 -9.69 24.91
C PRO A 524 -36.75 -9.92 24.49
N ALA A 525 -37.32 -9.02 23.68
CA ALA A 525 -38.70 -9.17 23.20
C ALA A 525 -38.85 -10.38 22.26
N ALA A 526 -37.89 -10.56 21.35
CA ALA A 526 -37.86 -11.70 20.44
C ALA A 526 -37.74 -13.05 21.17
N GLU A 527 -36.84 -13.15 22.16
CA GLU A 527 -36.70 -14.34 23.02
C GLU A 527 -38.02 -14.65 23.74
N ALA A 528 -38.69 -13.66 24.31
CA ALA A 528 -39.97 -13.88 24.99
C ALA A 528 -41.08 -14.37 24.05
N GLN A 529 -41.05 -13.97 22.77
CA GLN A 529 -42.13 -14.21 21.82
C GLN A 529 -41.90 -15.43 20.91
N TRP A 530 -40.66 -15.74 20.56
CA TRP A 530 -40.35 -16.60 19.41
C TRP A 530 -39.48 -17.82 19.71
N SER A 531 -39.00 -18.05 20.94
CA SER A 531 -38.15 -19.22 21.25
C SER A 531 -38.82 -20.57 20.91
N ASP A 532 -40.15 -20.64 20.96
CA ASP A 532 -40.92 -21.82 20.55
C ASP A 532 -41.06 -21.99 19.02
N ASN A 533 -40.56 -21.05 18.20
CA ASN A 533 -40.73 -21.01 16.74
C ASN A 533 -39.40 -21.13 15.96
N VAL A 534 -38.28 -21.31 16.66
CA VAL A 534 -36.91 -21.40 16.12
C VAL A 534 -36.26 -22.73 16.48
N ASP A 535 -35.04 -22.97 15.99
CA ASP A 535 -34.24 -24.15 16.36
C ASP A 535 -33.81 -24.10 17.83
N PRO A 536 -33.52 -25.25 18.46
CA PRO A 536 -32.85 -25.27 19.76
C PRO A 536 -31.52 -24.50 19.72
N ASP A 537 -31.16 -23.86 20.83
CA ASP A 537 -29.88 -23.15 21.03
C ASP A 537 -29.67 -21.90 20.15
N VAL A 538 -30.73 -21.43 19.46
CA VAL A 538 -30.72 -20.14 18.76
C VAL A 538 -30.65 -18.99 19.77
N THR A 539 -29.75 -18.04 19.51
CA THR A 539 -29.68 -16.78 20.27
C THR A 539 -30.28 -15.63 19.46
N PHE A 540 -31.21 -14.87 20.04
CA PHE A 540 -31.65 -13.60 19.45
C PHE A 540 -30.67 -12.48 19.82
N ARG A 541 -30.23 -11.70 18.84
CA ARG A 541 -29.32 -10.56 19.04
C ARG A 541 -29.78 -9.35 18.24
N THR A 542 -29.47 -8.14 18.69
CA THR A 542 -29.70 -6.93 17.87
C THR A 542 -28.67 -6.79 16.75
N GLN A 543 -27.59 -7.56 16.82
CA GLN A 543 -26.58 -7.79 15.80
C GLN A 543 -26.08 -9.25 15.89
N CYS A 544 -26.27 -10.03 14.83
CA CYS A 544 -25.58 -11.31 14.68
C CYS A 544 -24.20 -11.07 14.04
N GLY A 545 -23.23 -11.93 14.34
CA GLY A 545 -21.91 -11.85 13.72
C GLY A 545 -20.92 -10.89 14.40
N GLN A 546 -21.15 -10.44 15.64
CA GLN A 546 -20.07 -9.86 16.42
C GLN A 546 -19.08 -10.96 16.81
N ALA A 547 -17.83 -10.82 16.40
CA ALA A 547 -16.77 -11.76 16.75
C ALA A 547 -16.62 -11.80 18.28
N ILE A 548 -16.64 -13.01 18.84
CA ILE A 548 -16.38 -13.27 20.25
C ILE A 548 -14.87 -13.40 20.41
N VAL A 549 -14.30 -12.70 21.39
CA VAL A 549 -12.89 -12.84 21.71
C VAL A 549 -12.65 -14.27 22.18
N ALA A 550 -11.77 -14.99 21.48
CA ALA A 550 -11.44 -16.36 21.84
C ALA A 550 -10.64 -16.38 23.15
N ILE A 551 -11.31 -16.75 24.25
CA ILE A 551 -10.70 -16.84 25.58
C ILE A 551 -10.74 -18.31 26.04
N PRO A 552 -9.72 -19.12 25.71
CA PRO A 552 -9.73 -20.57 25.95
C PRO A 552 -9.58 -20.94 27.44
N ASP A 553 -8.94 -20.08 28.23
CA ASP A 553 -8.79 -20.28 29.67
C ASP A 553 -10.09 -19.88 30.39
N ALA A 554 -10.75 -20.86 31.00
CA ALA A 554 -12.01 -20.64 31.69
C ALA A 554 -11.89 -19.73 32.91
N ASN A 555 -10.74 -19.74 33.59
CA ASN A 555 -10.49 -18.84 34.74
C ASN A 555 -10.28 -17.42 34.25
N PHE A 556 -9.57 -17.22 33.14
CA PHE A 556 -9.40 -15.90 32.52
C PHE A 556 -10.73 -15.35 32.00
N LYS A 557 -11.51 -16.17 31.28
CA LYS A 557 -12.86 -15.77 30.84
C LYS A 557 -13.74 -15.37 32.02
N GLN A 558 -13.76 -16.17 33.09
CA GLN A 558 -14.55 -15.85 34.27
C GLN A 558 -14.04 -14.58 34.97
N ALA A 559 -12.73 -14.31 34.96
CA ALA A 559 -12.16 -13.10 35.51
C ALA A 559 -12.66 -11.84 34.78
N LEU A 560 -12.69 -11.89 33.45
CA LEU A 560 -13.20 -10.82 32.60
C LEU A 560 -14.70 -10.59 32.83
N LEU A 561 -15.49 -11.66 32.84
CA LEU A 561 -16.95 -11.59 33.09
C LEU A 561 -17.32 -11.09 34.49
N ASN A 562 -16.42 -11.20 35.47
CA ASN A 562 -16.66 -10.64 36.82
C ASN A 562 -16.52 -9.11 36.85
N ASP A 563 -15.88 -8.50 35.84
CA ASP A 563 -15.89 -7.06 35.63
C ASP A 563 -17.01 -6.70 34.65
N HIS A 564 -18.17 -6.31 35.19
CA HIS A 564 -19.34 -5.91 34.42
C HIS A 564 -19.12 -4.67 33.52
N SER A 565 -17.97 -3.99 33.63
CA SER A 565 -17.63 -2.93 32.68
C SER A 565 -16.94 -3.45 31.41
N ILE A 566 -16.57 -4.74 31.38
CA ILE A 566 -16.10 -5.45 30.20
C ILE A 566 -17.29 -6.07 29.46
N ASP A 567 -18.10 -6.92 30.10
CA ASP A 567 -19.34 -7.49 29.52
C ASP A 567 -20.48 -6.46 29.64
N THR A 568 -20.53 -5.53 28.69
CA THR A 568 -21.40 -4.35 28.73
C THR A 568 -22.85 -4.66 28.37
N ASN A 569 -23.07 -5.74 27.61
CA ASN A 569 -24.40 -6.18 27.22
C ASN A 569 -24.96 -7.29 28.13
N GLU A 570 -24.17 -7.77 29.09
CA GLU A 570 -24.49 -8.81 30.07
C GLU A 570 -24.94 -10.13 29.42
N ASP A 571 -24.41 -10.44 28.23
CA ASP A 571 -24.73 -11.67 27.49
C ASP A 571 -23.87 -12.88 27.90
N GLY A 572 -22.86 -12.68 28.76
CA GLY A 572 -22.00 -13.73 29.28
C GLY A 572 -20.87 -14.15 28.33
N GLU A 573 -20.68 -13.42 27.23
CA GLU A 573 -19.57 -13.55 26.30
C GLU A 573 -18.81 -12.22 26.22
N ILE A 574 -17.53 -12.26 25.82
CA ILE A 574 -16.74 -11.03 25.59
C ILE A 574 -16.62 -10.82 24.08
N GLN A 575 -17.19 -9.75 23.54
CA GLN A 575 -17.03 -9.40 22.13
C GLN A 575 -15.81 -8.50 21.89
N TYR A 576 -15.29 -8.49 20.67
CA TYR A 576 -14.18 -7.60 20.31
C TYR A 576 -14.53 -6.13 20.55
N GLU A 577 -15.76 -5.71 20.26
CA GLU A 577 -16.21 -4.35 20.52
C GLU A 577 -16.12 -3.98 22.01
N GLU A 578 -16.43 -4.93 22.90
CA GLU A 578 -16.35 -4.74 24.35
C GLU A 578 -14.90 -4.63 24.85
N ALA A 579 -14.05 -5.56 24.39
CA ALA A 579 -12.65 -5.58 24.75
C ALA A 579 -11.89 -4.33 24.25
N GLU A 580 -12.18 -3.87 23.03
CA GLU A 580 -11.57 -2.69 22.42
C GLU A 580 -12.03 -1.38 23.08
N GLN A 581 -13.27 -1.32 23.57
CA GLN A 581 -13.80 -0.16 24.29
C GLN A 581 -13.34 -0.09 25.74
N TYR A 582 -12.94 -1.22 26.34
CA TYR A 582 -12.49 -1.27 27.71
C TYR A 582 -11.15 -0.54 27.88
N SER A 583 -11.22 0.64 28.51
CA SER A 583 -10.05 1.45 28.87
C SER A 583 -9.91 1.49 30.40
N GLY A 584 -8.77 1.00 30.91
CA GLY A 584 -8.61 0.88 32.36
C GLY A 584 -7.43 0.03 32.84
N GLU A 585 -7.56 -0.48 34.06
CA GLU A 585 -6.62 -1.41 34.68
C GLU A 585 -7.23 -2.82 34.67
N LEU A 586 -6.64 -3.74 33.91
CA LEU A 586 -7.07 -5.13 33.92
C LEU A 586 -6.32 -5.88 35.04
N VAL A 587 -7.07 -6.32 36.07
CA VAL A 587 -6.53 -6.95 37.27
C VAL A 587 -7.12 -8.35 37.44
N VAL A 588 -6.32 -9.38 37.13
CA VAL A 588 -6.71 -10.80 37.10
C VAL A 588 -5.78 -11.65 37.98
N GLU A 589 -5.59 -11.24 39.23
CA GLU A 589 -4.64 -11.84 40.18
C GLU A 589 -5.21 -13.07 40.93
N ASN A 590 -4.35 -14.04 41.23
CA ASN A 590 -4.68 -15.20 42.09
C ASN A 590 -5.85 -16.08 41.60
N GLN A 591 -6.00 -16.25 40.29
CA GLN A 591 -7.15 -16.92 39.68
C GLN A 591 -6.82 -18.26 39.04
N GLN A 592 -5.57 -18.73 39.18
CA GLN A 592 -5.10 -19.98 38.54
C GLN A 592 -5.22 -19.92 37.02
N ILE A 593 -4.93 -18.76 36.43
CA ILE A 593 -4.92 -18.57 34.97
C ILE A 593 -3.65 -19.20 34.40
N ASP A 594 -3.80 -20.07 33.41
CA ASP A 594 -2.70 -20.72 32.70
C ASP A 594 -2.42 -20.00 31.36
N ASP A 595 -3.44 -19.42 30.73
CA ASP A 595 -3.38 -18.82 29.39
C ASP A 595 -4.14 -17.47 29.32
N LEU A 596 -3.48 -16.45 28.77
CA LEU A 596 -4.03 -15.10 28.59
C LEU A 596 -4.48 -14.83 27.14
N THR A 597 -4.59 -15.85 26.29
CA THR A 597 -5.16 -15.72 24.94
C THR A 597 -6.52 -15.02 25.00
N GLY A 598 -6.70 -14.03 24.13
CA GLY A 598 -7.82 -13.08 24.15
C GLY A 598 -7.44 -11.71 24.70
N LEU A 599 -6.33 -11.59 25.45
CA LEU A 599 -5.81 -10.30 25.94
C LEU A 599 -5.47 -9.33 24.79
N GLU A 600 -5.10 -9.84 23.62
CA GLU A 600 -4.75 -9.05 22.44
C GLU A 600 -5.90 -8.16 21.94
N ALA A 601 -7.15 -8.47 22.29
CA ALA A 601 -8.32 -7.65 21.95
C ALA A 601 -8.48 -6.41 22.85
N PHE A 602 -7.80 -6.37 24.01
CA PHE A 602 -7.90 -5.27 24.98
C PHE A 602 -6.87 -4.17 24.68
N THR A 603 -7.05 -3.45 23.57
CA THR A 603 -6.02 -2.51 23.05
C THR A 603 -5.86 -1.24 23.90
N GLU A 604 -6.89 -0.85 24.63
CA GLU A 604 -6.93 0.43 25.37
C GLU A 604 -6.55 0.32 26.87
N ILE A 605 -6.14 -0.86 27.34
CA ILE A 605 -5.73 -1.04 28.74
C ILE A 605 -4.42 -0.31 29.05
N THR A 606 -4.36 0.30 30.21
CA THR A 606 -3.19 1.08 30.67
C THR A 606 -2.37 0.34 31.72
N LYS A 607 -2.94 -0.70 32.32
CA LYS A 607 -2.27 -1.56 33.28
C LYS A 607 -2.80 -2.99 33.17
N LEU A 608 -1.87 -3.94 33.29
CA LEU A 608 -2.14 -5.36 33.41
C LEU A 608 -1.49 -5.92 34.69
N ASP A 609 -2.30 -6.46 35.60
CA ASP A 609 -1.82 -7.17 36.81
C ASP A 609 -2.39 -8.60 36.82
N PHE A 610 -1.52 -9.57 36.59
CA PHE A 610 -1.86 -11.00 36.50
C PHE A 610 -0.98 -11.84 37.44
N LYS A 611 -0.54 -11.27 38.58
CA LYS A 611 0.34 -11.95 39.51
C LYS A 611 -0.29 -13.18 40.18
N ASN A 612 0.58 -14.11 40.61
CA ASN A 612 0.21 -15.37 41.27
C ASN A 612 -0.74 -16.24 40.43
N ASN A 613 -0.37 -16.46 39.17
CA ASN A 613 -1.05 -17.35 38.24
C ASN A 613 -0.02 -18.38 37.70
N ASN A 614 -0.37 -19.10 36.65
CA ASN A 614 0.47 -20.13 36.03
C ASN A 614 0.89 -19.78 34.60
N VAL A 615 0.82 -18.50 34.22
CA VAL A 615 1.02 -18.04 32.85
C VAL A 615 2.45 -18.35 32.40
N SER A 616 2.59 -19.03 31.25
CA SER A 616 3.88 -19.55 30.76
C SER A 616 4.56 -18.66 29.70
N SER A 617 3.79 -17.79 29.06
CA SER A 617 4.28 -16.78 28.11
C SER A 617 3.38 -15.55 28.14
N LEU A 618 3.97 -14.38 27.89
CA LEU A 618 3.23 -13.12 27.79
C LEU A 618 3.45 -12.51 26.40
N ASN A 619 2.36 -12.22 25.69
CA ASN A 619 2.40 -11.40 24.49
C ASN A 619 1.52 -10.17 24.71
N ILE A 620 2.12 -8.98 24.66
CA ILE A 620 1.41 -7.70 24.83
C ILE A 620 1.60 -6.77 23.63
N SER A 621 2.03 -7.28 22.48
CA SER A 621 2.33 -6.47 21.30
C SER A 621 1.15 -5.63 20.80
N SER A 622 -0.09 -6.08 21.05
CA SER A 622 -1.32 -5.39 20.66
C SER A 622 -1.81 -4.37 21.70
N ASN A 623 -1.30 -4.41 22.94
CA ASN A 623 -1.77 -3.59 24.06
C ASN A 623 -0.94 -2.30 24.21
N THR A 624 -0.77 -1.52 23.14
CA THR A 624 0.21 -0.42 23.02
C THR A 624 0.03 0.74 24.00
N GLN A 625 -1.12 0.80 24.68
CA GLN A 625 -1.45 1.80 25.68
C GLN A 625 -0.94 1.44 27.09
N LEU A 626 -0.38 0.24 27.27
CA LEU A 626 0.13 -0.22 28.55
C LEU A 626 1.24 0.69 29.09
N ARG A 627 1.10 0.99 30.37
CA ARG A 627 2.09 1.72 31.17
C ARG A 627 2.69 0.82 32.25
N VAL A 628 1.88 -0.07 32.83
CA VAL A 628 2.26 -0.94 33.94
C VAL A 628 1.97 -2.40 33.60
N VAL A 629 2.96 -3.26 33.77
CA VAL A 629 2.79 -4.73 33.70
C VAL A 629 3.31 -5.36 34.99
N ILE A 630 2.45 -6.14 35.65
CA ILE A 630 2.78 -6.89 36.87
C ILE A 630 2.42 -8.36 36.63
N GLY A 631 3.45 -9.17 36.40
CA GLY A 631 3.38 -10.61 36.13
C GLY A 631 4.15 -11.47 37.14
N ALA A 632 4.27 -10.99 38.38
CA ALA A 632 5.07 -11.66 39.42
C ALA A 632 4.52 -13.05 39.78
N ALA A 633 5.41 -14.00 40.10
CA ALA A 633 5.07 -15.36 40.51
C ALA A 633 4.17 -16.09 39.50
N ASN A 634 4.71 -16.27 38.28
CA ASN A 634 4.12 -17.03 37.18
C ASN A 634 5.14 -18.08 36.67
N GLN A 635 4.93 -18.61 35.46
CA GLN A 635 5.83 -19.57 34.81
C GLN A 635 6.41 -18.99 33.51
N LEU A 636 6.55 -17.67 33.42
CA LEU A 636 6.93 -16.99 32.17
C LEU A 636 8.33 -17.46 31.72
N SER A 637 8.40 -17.99 30.51
CA SER A 637 9.64 -18.39 29.85
C SER A 637 10.03 -17.43 28.73
N SER A 638 9.07 -16.68 28.19
CA SER A 638 9.25 -15.64 27.17
C SER A 638 8.26 -14.49 27.35
N VAL A 639 8.68 -13.29 26.95
CA VAL A 639 7.82 -12.10 26.88
C VAL A 639 8.03 -11.40 25.54
N ASN A 640 6.94 -11.05 24.86
CA ASN A 640 6.95 -10.18 23.69
C ASN A 640 6.38 -8.81 24.04
N PHE A 641 7.25 -7.80 24.08
CA PHE A 641 6.87 -6.42 24.37
C PHE A 641 6.31 -5.66 23.14
N GLY A 642 6.58 -6.09 21.90
CA GLY A 642 6.21 -5.31 20.70
C GLY A 642 6.65 -3.84 20.77
N ASP A 643 5.82 -2.93 20.24
CA ASP A 643 6.06 -1.48 20.18
C ASP A 643 5.58 -0.72 21.44
N ASN A 644 5.60 -1.35 22.63
CA ASN A 644 5.07 -0.76 23.86
C ASN A 644 5.94 0.38 24.44
N SER A 645 6.01 1.51 23.73
CA SER A 645 6.86 2.65 24.06
C SER A 645 6.42 3.44 25.31
N ASN A 646 5.26 3.11 25.88
CA ASN A 646 4.68 3.78 27.05
C ASN A 646 4.93 3.05 28.37
N LEU A 647 5.55 1.87 28.33
CA LEU A 647 5.82 1.07 29.54
C LEU A 647 6.87 1.75 30.42
N HIS A 648 6.41 2.25 31.57
CA HIS A 648 7.27 2.81 32.61
C HIS A 648 7.56 1.83 33.76
N THR A 649 6.69 0.82 33.98
CA THR A 649 6.86 -0.17 35.06
C THR A 649 6.66 -1.58 34.55
N VAL A 650 7.68 -2.42 34.70
CA VAL A 650 7.65 -3.86 34.37
C VAL A 650 8.11 -4.67 35.58
N LYS A 651 7.23 -5.51 36.13
CA LYS A 651 7.52 -6.41 37.26
C LYS A 651 7.21 -7.84 36.88
N LEU A 652 8.25 -8.62 36.63
CA LEU A 652 8.21 -10.01 36.18
C LEU A 652 9.05 -10.93 37.10
N ASN A 653 9.17 -10.55 38.37
CA ASN A 653 9.94 -11.32 39.36
C ASN A 653 9.32 -12.70 39.65
N SER A 654 10.17 -13.66 40.02
CA SER A 654 9.78 -15.05 40.30
C SER A 654 9.12 -15.74 39.10
N ASN A 655 9.86 -15.85 38.01
CA ASN A 655 9.47 -16.52 36.77
C ASN A 655 10.60 -17.44 36.27
N THR A 656 10.57 -17.86 35.00
CA THR A 656 11.56 -18.76 34.39
C THR A 656 12.20 -18.17 33.13
N LEU A 657 12.29 -16.84 33.04
CA LEU A 657 12.83 -16.15 31.86
C LEU A 657 14.32 -16.46 31.68
N THR A 658 14.72 -16.81 30.46
CA THR A 658 16.12 -17.10 30.10
C THR A 658 16.78 -15.98 29.31
N SER A 659 15.98 -15.17 28.64
CA SER A 659 16.38 -13.91 28.00
C SER A 659 15.30 -12.86 28.18
N LEU A 660 15.69 -11.59 28.05
CA LEU A 660 14.79 -10.44 28.05
C LEU A 660 15.41 -9.33 27.22
N GLU A 661 14.68 -8.81 26.23
CA GLU A 661 15.15 -7.72 25.38
C GLU A 661 14.30 -6.45 25.61
N PRO A 662 14.63 -5.62 26.62
CA PRO A 662 13.89 -4.39 26.92
C PRO A 662 14.26 -3.19 26.02
N GLY A 663 15.12 -3.39 25.01
CA GLY A 663 15.77 -2.33 24.21
C GLY A 663 14.86 -1.37 23.42
N ALA A 664 13.54 -1.58 23.47
CA ALA A 664 12.51 -0.73 22.87
C ALA A 664 11.62 0.01 23.90
N LEU A 665 12.00 0.06 25.19
CA LEU A 665 11.22 0.69 26.26
C LEU A 665 11.85 2.04 26.74
N PRO A 666 11.67 3.14 25.99
CA PRO A 666 12.39 4.41 26.22
C PRO A 666 12.00 5.15 27.50
N VAL A 667 10.82 4.84 28.07
CA VAL A 667 10.28 5.47 29.28
C VAL A 667 10.30 4.56 30.51
N LEU A 668 11.05 3.45 30.45
CA LEU A 668 11.13 2.49 31.54
C LEU A 668 11.82 3.10 32.77
N GLU A 669 11.09 3.18 33.88
CA GLU A 669 11.57 3.70 35.18
C GLU A 669 11.83 2.56 36.17
N VAL A 670 10.99 1.51 36.16
CA VAL A 670 11.06 0.40 37.10
C VAL A 670 11.12 -0.93 36.36
N LEU A 671 12.21 -1.68 36.57
CA LEU A 671 12.38 -3.05 36.10
C LEU A 671 12.68 -4.00 37.26
N ASP A 672 11.72 -4.86 37.59
CA ASP A 672 11.89 -5.92 38.59
C ASP A 672 11.79 -7.29 37.93
N ILE A 673 12.93 -7.97 37.80
CA ILE A 673 13.11 -9.26 37.12
C ILE A 673 13.89 -10.26 37.99
N GLN A 674 13.90 -10.04 39.31
CA GLN A 674 14.59 -10.92 40.25
C GLN A 674 14.00 -12.34 40.25
N PHE A 675 14.80 -13.35 40.62
CA PHE A 675 14.38 -14.76 40.63
C PHE A 675 13.91 -15.23 39.23
N ASN A 676 14.80 -15.13 38.24
CA ASN A 676 14.64 -15.66 36.89
C ASN A 676 15.91 -16.47 36.50
N GLN A 677 16.14 -16.72 35.21
CA GLN A 677 17.26 -17.52 34.68
C GLN A 677 18.02 -16.76 33.56
N LEU A 678 18.03 -15.42 33.60
CA LEU A 678 18.65 -14.59 32.56
C LEU A 678 20.18 -14.75 32.56
N THR A 679 20.79 -14.92 31.39
CA THR A 679 22.26 -15.04 31.24
C THR A 679 22.95 -13.75 30.82
N GLU A 680 22.20 -12.81 30.25
CA GLU A 680 22.67 -11.50 29.81
C GLU A 680 21.53 -10.48 29.94
N LEU A 681 21.91 -9.21 30.14
CA LEU A 681 20.97 -8.10 30.20
C LEU A 681 21.64 -6.81 29.71
N THR A 682 21.03 -6.18 28.71
CA THR A 682 21.48 -4.87 28.20
C THR A 682 20.40 -3.82 28.42
N LEU A 683 20.79 -2.71 29.03
CA LEU A 683 19.91 -1.60 29.42
C LEU A 683 20.51 -0.24 29.01
N SER A 684 21.38 -0.21 28.00
CA SER A 684 22.06 1.02 27.55
C SER A 684 21.11 2.11 27.05
N GLU A 685 19.94 1.73 26.54
CA GLU A 685 18.95 2.67 26.02
C GLU A 685 17.91 3.12 27.06
N ASN A 686 17.87 2.50 28.24
CA ASN A 686 16.88 2.79 29.27
C ASN A 686 17.38 3.94 30.18
N THR A 687 17.39 5.16 29.66
CA THR A 687 17.98 6.34 30.31
C THR A 687 17.17 6.88 31.49
N LEU A 688 15.91 6.45 31.65
CA LEU A 688 15.00 6.89 32.72
C LEU A 688 14.89 5.88 33.87
N LEU A 689 15.71 4.83 33.86
CA LEU A 689 15.65 3.77 34.86
C LEU A 689 16.06 4.30 36.26
N ASP A 690 15.13 4.20 37.20
CA ASP A 690 15.26 4.61 38.61
C ASP A 690 15.38 3.39 39.55
N THR A 691 14.72 2.28 39.20
CA THR A 691 14.74 1.04 39.97
C THR A 691 15.07 -0.17 39.10
N LEU A 692 16.10 -0.94 39.49
CA LEU A 692 16.50 -2.20 38.87
C LEU A 692 16.74 -3.30 39.91
N TYR A 693 15.92 -4.35 39.87
CA TYR A 693 16.17 -5.59 40.59
C TYR A 693 16.36 -6.74 39.60
N CYS A 694 17.60 -7.22 39.48
CA CYS A 694 17.99 -8.34 38.61
C CYS A 694 18.78 -9.42 39.37
N ASN A 695 18.73 -9.39 40.69
CA ASN A 695 19.34 -10.38 41.57
C ASN A 695 18.69 -11.77 41.43
N ASN A 696 19.41 -12.82 41.80
CA ASN A 696 18.99 -14.21 41.64
C ASN A 696 18.65 -14.56 40.18
N ASN A 697 19.62 -14.35 39.28
CA ASN A 697 19.62 -14.73 37.87
C ASN A 697 20.92 -15.52 37.55
N GLN A 698 21.27 -15.66 36.27
CA GLN A 698 22.51 -16.31 35.80
C GLN A 698 23.37 -15.34 34.96
N LEU A 699 23.27 -14.03 35.23
CA LEU A 699 23.87 -13.00 34.37
C LEU A 699 25.39 -13.14 34.36
N THR A 700 25.96 -13.29 33.17
CA THR A 700 27.42 -13.25 32.92
C THR A 700 27.87 -11.90 32.39
N THR A 701 26.95 -11.16 31.76
CA THR A 701 27.11 -9.79 31.28
C THR A 701 25.93 -8.94 31.74
N LEU A 702 26.23 -7.69 32.12
CA LEU A 702 25.24 -6.68 32.43
C LEU A 702 25.75 -5.33 31.92
N ASN A 703 25.02 -4.76 30.96
CA ASN A 703 25.34 -3.45 30.41
C ASN A 703 24.36 -2.39 30.91
N LEU A 704 24.84 -1.54 31.82
CA LEU A 704 24.14 -0.40 32.41
C LEU A 704 24.74 0.93 31.96
N LYS A 705 25.33 0.99 30.76
CA LYS A 705 25.90 2.23 30.23
C LYS A 705 24.83 3.17 29.65
N ASN A 706 23.82 3.50 30.46
CA ASN A 706 22.66 4.30 30.06
C ASN A 706 22.86 5.82 30.18
N GLY A 707 24.07 6.28 30.47
CA GLY A 707 24.41 7.68 30.64
C GLY A 707 23.86 8.33 31.92
N GLN A 708 23.06 7.60 32.71
CA GLN A 708 22.26 8.12 33.82
C GLN A 708 22.35 7.23 35.07
N ASN A 709 23.50 6.58 35.32
CA ASN A 709 23.68 5.73 36.50
C ASN A 709 23.35 6.43 37.83
N GLU A 710 23.55 7.75 37.91
CA GLU A 710 23.23 8.53 39.11
C GLU A 710 21.73 8.67 39.37
N HIS A 711 20.87 8.42 38.38
CA HIS A 711 19.41 8.37 38.54
C HIS A 711 18.90 7.03 39.08
N LEU A 712 19.73 5.98 39.07
CA LEU A 712 19.32 4.66 39.54
C LEU A 712 19.39 4.61 41.07
N GLU A 713 18.30 4.97 41.74
CA GLU A 713 18.21 5.05 43.21
C GLU A 713 18.16 3.68 43.88
N ALA A 714 17.56 2.69 43.22
CA ALA A 714 17.43 1.33 43.72
C ALA A 714 18.05 0.30 42.77
N PHE A 715 19.05 -0.43 43.26
CA PHE A 715 19.80 -1.41 42.47
C PHE A 715 20.13 -2.67 43.29
N ASP A 716 19.86 -3.84 42.71
CA ASP A 716 20.38 -5.12 43.20
C ASP A 716 20.65 -6.07 42.01
N ALA A 717 21.90 -6.49 41.87
CA ALA A 717 22.35 -7.47 40.89
C ALA A 717 23.11 -8.64 41.55
N SER A 718 22.95 -8.85 42.86
CA SER A 718 23.56 -9.95 43.60
C SER A 718 23.02 -11.33 43.21
N ALA A 719 23.75 -12.39 43.55
CA ALA A 719 23.42 -13.76 43.17
C ALA A 719 23.27 -13.95 41.64
N ASN A 720 24.34 -13.61 40.92
CA ASN A 720 24.55 -13.79 39.48
C ASN A 720 25.93 -14.43 39.21
N GLU A 721 26.36 -14.49 37.93
CA GLU A 721 27.67 -14.99 37.49
C GLU A 721 28.56 -13.85 36.92
N LEU A 722 28.29 -12.61 37.33
CA LEU A 722 28.98 -11.43 36.84
C LEU A 722 30.43 -11.39 37.34
N THR A 723 31.34 -10.91 36.49
CA THR A 723 32.71 -10.55 36.89
C THR A 723 32.99 -9.06 36.71
N CYS A 724 32.22 -8.42 35.83
CA CYS A 724 32.31 -7.02 35.49
C CYS A 724 30.94 -6.53 35.02
N ILE A 725 30.61 -5.27 35.34
CA ILE A 725 29.39 -4.59 34.88
C ILE A 725 29.82 -3.34 34.09
N ASP A 726 29.28 -3.16 32.88
CA ASP A 726 29.49 -1.96 32.09
C ASP A 726 28.65 -0.81 32.66
N VAL A 727 29.31 0.28 33.05
CA VAL A 727 28.66 1.45 33.65
C VAL A 727 29.15 2.75 33.01
N SER A 728 28.28 3.75 32.95
CA SER A 728 28.61 5.12 32.54
C SER A 728 29.41 5.88 33.58
N ASN A 729 29.19 5.65 34.89
CA ASN A 729 29.93 6.29 35.97
C ASN A 729 30.50 5.23 36.95
N VAL A 730 31.76 4.85 36.74
CA VAL A 730 32.46 3.85 37.57
C VAL A 730 32.55 4.28 39.03
N SER A 731 32.90 5.54 39.30
CA SER A 731 33.05 6.05 40.67
C SER A 731 31.74 5.99 41.45
N HIS A 732 30.62 6.36 40.81
CA HIS A 732 29.29 6.28 41.42
C HIS A 732 28.91 4.83 41.72
N ALA A 733 29.12 3.92 40.76
CA ALA A 733 28.82 2.50 40.91
C ALA A 733 29.66 1.85 42.03
N GLU A 734 30.96 2.14 42.11
CA GLU A 734 31.82 1.63 43.18
C GLU A 734 31.40 2.15 44.57
N GLU A 735 30.97 3.41 44.67
CA GLU A 735 30.54 4.01 45.94
C GLU A 735 29.18 3.48 46.42
N ASN A 736 28.22 3.31 45.50
CA ASN A 736 26.82 3.06 45.86
C ASN A 736 26.37 1.61 45.65
N TRP A 737 26.96 0.88 44.69
CA TRP A 737 26.44 -0.42 44.25
C TRP A 737 27.32 -1.62 44.66
N GLN A 738 28.51 -1.39 45.21
CA GLN A 738 29.45 -2.47 45.51
C GLN A 738 28.93 -3.49 46.54
N ASN A 739 28.00 -3.10 47.42
CA ASN A 739 27.33 -4.00 48.38
C ASN A 739 26.07 -4.68 47.82
N HIS A 740 25.72 -4.38 46.56
CA HIS A 740 24.51 -4.85 45.86
C HIS A 740 24.86 -5.75 44.66
N VAL A 741 26.09 -6.27 44.63
CA VAL A 741 26.62 -7.21 43.64
C VAL A 741 27.40 -8.33 44.34
N ASP A 742 27.71 -9.40 43.62
CA ASP A 742 28.50 -10.50 44.18
C ASP A 742 29.96 -10.10 44.50
N PRO A 743 30.60 -10.71 45.51
CA PRO A 743 31.98 -10.40 45.86
C PRO A 743 32.94 -10.62 44.68
N GLY A 744 33.67 -9.57 44.30
CA GLY A 744 34.67 -9.62 43.23
C GLY A 744 34.19 -9.08 41.87
N VAL A 745 32.91 -8.71 41.75
CA VAL A 745 32.39 -7.96 40.60
C VAL A 745 33.05 -6.58 40.57
N SER A 746 33.59 -6.22 39.40
CA SER A 746 34.17 -4.91 39.13
C SER A 746 33.25 -4.05 38.26
N PHE A 747 33.36 -2.73 38.36
CA PHE A 747 32.64 -1.79 37.49
C PHE A 747 33.62 -1.16 36.51
N LYS A 748 33.29 -1.13 35.22
CA LYS A 748 34.15 -0.54 34.19
C LYS A 748 33.32 0.20 33.15
N SER A 749 33.96 1.12 32.44
CA SER A 749 33.33 1.77 31.29
C SER A 749 33.14 0.82 30.11
N PHE A 750 33.97 -0.22 29.99
CA PHE A 750 33.87 -1.35 29.08
C PHE A 750 34.60 -2.58 29.67
N CYS A 751 33.92 -3.72 29.75
CA CYS A 751 34.46 -4.95 30.32
C CYS A 751 35.31 -5.76 29.30
N ASN A 752 35.05 -5.67 27.98
CA ASN A 752 35.77 -6.36 26.88
C ASN A 752 35.70 -5.60 25.51
N GLY A 753 36.50 -4.56 25.26
CA GLY A 753 36.42 -3.75 24.02
C GLY A 753 37.14 -4.36 22.80
N ALA A 754 36.45 -4.46 21.64
CA ALA A 754 37.05 -4.83 20.35
C ALA A 754 38.02 -3.73 19.85
N ILE A 755 39.12 -4.10 19.18
CA ILE A 755 40.18 -3.18 18.72
C ILE A 755 39.97 -2.82 17.23
N VAL A 756 40.08 -1.54 16.89
CA VAL A 756 40.03 -1.06 15.49
C VAL A 756 41.29 -1.48 14.75
N ASN A 757 41.14 -2.07 13.57
CA ASN A 757 42.27 -2.42 12.72
C ASN A 757 42.81 -1.17 11.99
N ILE A 758 43.99 -0.70 12.40
CA ILE A 758 44.64 0.49 11.82
C ILE A 758 46.04 0.07 11.31
N PRO A 759 46.17 -0.30 10.02
CA PRO A 759 47.40 -0.87 9.47
C PRO A 759 48.51 0.15 9.19
N ASP A 760 48.17 1.43 8.98
CA ASP A 760 49.13 2.52 8.81
C ASP A 760 49.63 2.99 10.19
N GLN A 761 50.92 2.77 10.47
CA GLN A 761 51.50 3.10 11.76
C GLN A 761 51.48 4.60 12.06
N ASN A 762 51.66 5.45 11.04
CA ASN A 762 51.63 6.91 11.23
C ASN A 762 50.21 7.38 11.56
N PHE A 763 49.19 6.74 10.97
CA PHE A 763 47.79 7.00 11.31
C PHE A 763 47.46 6.51 12.73
N LYS A 764 47.88 5.29 13.10
CA LYS A 764 47.68 4.73 14.45
C LYS A 764 48.32 5.61 15.53
N ASP A 765 49.58 5.99 15.35
CA ASP A 765 50.31 6.83 16.31
C ASP A 765 49.64 8.20 16.47
N ALA A 766 49.09 8.76 15.39
CA ALA A 766 48.38 10.04 15.44
C ALA A 766 47.03 9.94 16.17
N LEU A 767 46.28 8.84 16.02
CA LEU A 767 45.04 8.59 16.76
C LEU A 767 45.30 8.39 18.26
N LEU A 768 46.32 7.59 18.60
CA LEU A 768 46.72 7.34 19.99
C LEU A 768 47.17 8.62 20.73
N ALA A 769 47.62 9.64 19.99
CA ALA A 769 48.01 10.93 20.54
C ALA A 769 46.83 11.86 20.87
N ILE A 770 45.60 11.53 20.46
CA ILE A 770 44.39 12.31 20.75
C ILE A 770 43.80 11.81 22.07
N SER A 771 44.04 12.53 23.17
CA SER A 771 43.60 12.12 24.53
C SER A 771 42.08 12.04 24.71
N GLU A 772 41.31 12.76 23.90
CA GLU A 772 39.83 12.70 23.89
C GLU A 772 39.28 11.49 23.13
N LEU A 773 40.12 10.86 22.30
CA LEU A 773 39.81 9.64 21.55
C LEU A 773 40.29 8.40 22.32
N ASN A 774 41.59 8.35 22.66
CA ASN A 774 42.18 7.28 23.46
C ASN A 774 41.91 7.53 24.95
N THR A 775 40.64 7.34 25.33
CA THR A 775 40.08 7.71 26.63
C THR A 775 40.66 6.89 27.78
N ASN A 776 41.09 5.66 27.49
CA ASN A 776 41.73 4.78 28.47
C ASN A 776 43.28 4.88 28.47
N GLN A 777 43.85 5.64 27.53
CA GLN A 777 45.29 5.90 27.37
C GLN A 777 46.13 4.62 27.21
N ASP A 778 45.56 3.58 26.62
CA ASP A 778 46.31 2.37 26.28
C ASP A 778 46.98 2.48 24.90
N SER A 779 47.59 1.40 24.41
CA SER A 779 48.35 1.40 23.15
C SER A 779 47.49 1.05 21.92
N GLU A 780 46.18 0.94 22.09
CA GLU A 780 45.22 0.54 21.07
C GLU A 780 44.09 1.58 20.97
N ILE A 781 43.30 1.49 19.90
CA ILE A 781 42.05 2.24 19.77
C ILE A 781 40.94 1.22 19.75
N GLN A 782 40.02 1.28 20.72
CA GLN A 782 38.86 0.39 20.70
C GLN A 782 37.77 0.91 19.76
N VAL A 783 36.97 -0.01 19.21
CA VAL A 783 35.84 0.33 18.33
C VAL A 783 34.90 1.30 19.05
N SER A 784 34.68 1.09 20.34
CA SER A 784 33.84 1.97 21.15
C SER A 784 34.43 3.37 21.35
N GLU A 785 35.75 3.52 21.33
CA GLU A 785 36.40 4.83 21.36
C GLU A 785 36.24 5.56 20.03
N ALA A 786 36.44 4.84 18.92
CA ALA A 786 36.27 5.38 17.57
C ALA A 786 34.82 5.82 17.30
N GLU A 787 33.84 4.99 17.63
CA GLU A 787 32.41 5.27 17.40
C GLU A 787 31.91 6.46 18.24
N ALA A 788 32.42 6.61 19.47
CA ALA A 788 32.04 7.71 20.35
C ALA A 788 32.70 9.05 20.00
N PHE A 789 33.81 9.03 19.25
CA PHE A 789 34.60 10.23 19.01
C PHE A 789 33.99 11.13 17.92
N SER A 790 33.45 12.27 18.34
CA SER A 790 32.83 13.28 17.45
C SER A 790 33.70 14.49 17.12
N GLY A 791 34.96 14.46 17.57
CA GLY A 791 35.92 15.56 17.49
C GLY A 791 36.54 15.79 16.11
N GLN A 792 37.71 16.42 16.10
CA GLN A 792 38.49 16.65 14.88
C GLN A 792 39.66 15.68 14.82
N ILE A 793 39.83 15.00 13.68
CA ILE A 793 41.05 14.27 13.34
C ILE A 793 41.88 15.13 12.39
N ASN A 794 43.09 15.49 12.83
CA ASN A 794 44.03 16.31 12.06
C ASN A 794 45.37 15.60 11.93
N VAL A 795 45.58 14.97 10.77
CA VAL A 795 46.76 14.16 10.45
C VAL A 795 47.40 14.62 9.13
N ASN A 796 47.48 15.95 8.98
CA ASN A 796 48.06 16.59 7.81
C ASN A 796 49.58 16.41 7.75
N SER A 797 50.15 16.13 6.57
CA SER A 797 51.61 15.97 6.38
C SER A 797 52.23 14.92 7.29
N ALA A 798 51.51 13.82 7.51
CA ALA A 798 51.89 12.74 8.42
C ALA A 798 52.46 11.51 7.70
N ASP A 799 52.73 11.61 6.39
CA ASP A 799 53.16 10.49 5.55
C ASP A 799 52.22 9.27 5.64
N ILE A 800 50.91 9.53 5.68
CA ILE A 800 49.86 8.50 5.71
C ILE A 800 49.55 8.02 4.29
N ALA A 801 49.50 6.72 4.09
CA ALA A 801 49.16 6.08 2.82
C ALA A 801 47.86 5.27 2.88
N ASP A 802 47.42 4.85 4.07
CA ASP A 802 46.21 4.05 4.28
C ASP A 802 45.41 4.58 5.48
N LEU A 803 44.11 4.82 5.28
CA LEU A 803 43.17 5.29 6.31
C LEU A 803 42.22 4.19 6.81
N THR A 804 42.47 2.92 6.48
CA THR A 804 41.71 1.78 7.02
C THR A 804 41.57 1.90 8.54
N GLY A 805 40.34 1.70 9.03
CA GLY A 805 39.94 1.95 10.40
C GLY A 805 39.14 3.24 10.59
N ILE A 806 39.19 4.20 9.64
CA ILE A 806 38.42 5.45 9.71
C ILE A 806 36.90 5.21 9.66
N GLU A 807 36.46 4.11 9.08
CA GLU A 807 35.06 3.70 8.97
C GLU A 807 34.36 3.48 10.32
N HIS A 808 35.13 3.19 11.37
CA HIS A 808 34.60 3.06 12.74
C HIS A 808 34.30 4.40 13.40
N PHE A 809 34.74 5.53 12.84
CA PHE A 809 34.55 6.87 13.39
C PHE A 809 33.25 7.50 12.89
N THR A 810 32.11 6.85 13.16
CA THR A 810 30.79 7.20 12.61
C THR A 810 30.28 8.56 13.09
N ALA A 811 30.68 9.00 14.30
CA ALA A 811 30.33 10.31 14.88
C ALA A 811 31.25 11.47 14.45
N LEU A 812 32.33 11.21 13.69
CA LEU A 812 33.35 12.19 13.33
C LEU A 812 32.80 13.39 12.55
N THR A 813 33.19 14.61 12.93
CA THR A 813 32.66 15.85 12.32
C THR A 813 33.66 16.68 11.50
N ASP A 814 34.98 16.53 11.71
CA ASP A 814 36.02 17.27 10.98
C ASP A 814 37.24 16.36 10.71
N LEU A 815 37.54 16.11 9.43
CA LEU A 815 38.64 15.26 8.99
C LEU A 815 39.62 16.05 8.11
N ARG A 816 40.88 16.13 8.56
CA ARG A 816 41.96 16.83 7.87
C ARG A 816 43.14 15.91 7.62
N ILE A 817 43.31 15.57 6.34
CA ILE A 817 44.21 14.52 5.84
C ILE A 817 45.03 15.02 4.64
N HIS A 818 45.27 16.33 4.56
CA HIS A 818 45.91 16.96 3.41
C HIS A 818 47.43 16.83 3.42
N ASN A 819 48.04 16.83 2.22
CA ASN A 819 49.49 16.64 2.03
C ASN A 819 49.97 15.27 2.53
N ASN A 820 49.30 14.20 2.10
CA ASN A 820 49.63 12.81 2.40
C ASN A 820 49.78 12.01 1.08
N GLN A 821 49.81 10.68 1.16
CA GLN A 821 50.07 9.78 0.04
C GLN A 821 48.86 8.92 -0.33
N LEU A 822 47.64 9.37 0.02
CA LEU A 822 46.41 8.61 -0.18
C LEU A 822 46.06 8.47 -1.67
N GLN A 823 45.75 7.24 -2.10
CA GLN A 823 45.26 6.93 -3.45
C GLN A 823 43.74 6.70 -3.46
N THR A 824 43.21 6.20 -2.35
CA THR A 824 41.79 5.94 -2.15
C THR A 824 41.34 6.56 -0.83
N LEU A 825 40.07 6.90 -0.76
CA LEU A 825 39.44 7.43 0.43
C LEU A 825 37.97 6.98 0.44
N ASP A 826 37.61 6.14 1.41
CA ASP A 826 36.23 5.74 1.68
C ASP A 826 35.78 6.43 2.97
N LEU A 827 34.67 7.17 2.88
CA LEU A 827 34.06 7.90 4.00
C LEU A 827 32.58 7.55 4.16
N SER A 828 32.11 6.46 3.55
CA SER A 828 30.69 6.08 3.50
C SER A 828 30.07 5.88 4.88
N ALA A 829 30.84 5.37 5.85
CA ALA A 829 30.41 5.21 7.24
C ALA A 829 30.45 6.52 8.07
N ASN A 830 31.19 7.54 7.63
CA ASN A 830 31.37 8.80 8.38
C ASN A 830 30.26 9.82 8.08
N THR A 831 28.99 9.41 8.26
CA THR A 831 27.80 10.19 7.84
C THR A 831 27.61 11.50 8.63
N ALA A 832 28.23 11.61 9.81
CA ALA A 832 28.23 12.83 10.64
C ALA A 832 29.21 13.93 10.16
N LEU A 833 30.05 13.65 9.17
CA LEU A 833 31.16 14.52 8.75
C LEU A 833 30.66 15.86 8.22
N LYS A 834 31.21 16.96 8.74
CA LYS A 834 30.86 18.35 8.36
C LYS A 834 31.96 19.05 7.57
N GLN A 835 33.21 18.64 7.73
CA GLN A 835 34.36 19.26 7.09
C GLN A 835 35.34 18.18 6.60
N LEU A 836 35.73 18.27 5.32
CA LEU A 836 36.71 17.38 4.72
C LEU A 836 37.82 18.17 4.01
N HIS A 837 39.05 17.95 4.45
CA HIS A 837 40.26 18.54 3.86
C HIS A 837 41.20 17.44 3.38
N CYS A 838 41.16 17.13 2.08
CA CYS A 838 41.90 16.03 1.46
C CYS A 838 42.80 16.47 0.29
N GLN A 839 43.06 17.78 0.14
CA GLN A 839 43.92 18.31 -0.91
C GLN A 839 45.37 17.78 -0.85
N LYS A 840 46.11 17.84 -1.97
CA LYS A 840 47.50 17.38 -2.07
C LYS A 840 47.68 15.91 -1.67
N ASN A 841 46.87 15.04 -2.25
CA ASN A 841 47.03 13.59 -2.20
C ASN A 841 47.13 13.04 -3.63
N SER A 842 47.00 11.73 -3.81
CA SER A 842 46.96 11.06 -5.12
C SER A 842 45.60 10.43 -5.40
N LEU A 843 44.51 11.02 -4.88
CA LEU A 843 43.15 10.47 -5.05
C LEU A 843 42.73 10.52 -6.52
N THR A 844 42.19 9.40 -7.03
CA THR A 844 41.65 9.30 -8.40
C THR A 844 40.14 9.48 -8.48
N SER A 845 39.45 9.26 -7.36
CA SER A 845 38.00 9.46 -7.23
C SER A 845 37.68 9.91 -5.81
N LEU A 846 36.61 10.69 -5.68
CA LEU A 846 36.07 11.07 -4.38
C LEU A 846 34.54 11.04 -4.46
N ASP A 847 33.93 10.22 -3.61
CA ASP A 847 32.49 10.15 -3.44
C ASP A 847 32.14 10.52 -2.00
N ILE A 848 31.33 11.56 -1.83
CA ILE A 848 30.81 12.00 -0.53
C ILE A 848 29.26 12.03 -0.50
N SER A 849 28.60 11.29 -1.39
CA SER A 849 27.13 11.19 -1.46
C SER A 849 26.51 10.66 -0.17
N ALA A 850 27.21 9.79 0.55
CA ALA A 850 26.81 9.27 1.85
C ALA A 850 27.06 10.24 3.03
N ASN A 851 27.61 11.43 2.79
CA ASN A 851 27.97 12.40 3.83
C ASN A 851 27.09 13.66 3.76
N PRO A 852 25.79 13.58 4.13
CA PRO A 852 24.82 14.67 3.95
C PRO A 852 25.10 15.90 4.83
N ASN A 853 26.04 15.80 5.77
CA ASN A 853 26.35 16.88 6.71
C ASN A 853 27.54 17.76 6.29
N ILE A 854 28.23 17.45 5.18
CA ILE A 854 29.41 18.20 4.74
C ILE A 854 29.03 19.64 4.36
N LYS A 855 29.75 20.60 4.92
CA LYS A 855 29.61 22.05 4.66
C LYS A 855 30.89 22.67 4.11
N LYS A 856 32.04 21.99 4.25
CA LYS A 856 33.32 22.44 3.70
C LYS A 856 34.06 21.28 3.07
N LEU A 857 34.37 21.41 1.78
CA LEU A 857 35.13 20.43 1.02
C LEU A 857 36.34 21.10 0.36
N ARG A 858 37.54 20.57 0.63
CA ARG A 858 38.78 20.93 -0.08
C ARG A 858 39.42 19.67 -0.62
N CYS A 859 39.34 19.47 -1.93
CA CYS A 859 39.87 18.29 -2.62
C CYS A 859 40.79 18.67 -3.80
N PHE A 860 41.21 19.93 -3.90
CA PHE A 860 42.12 20.42 -4.94
C PHE A 860 43.51 19.75 -4.92
N GLN A 861 44.27 19.81 -6.02
CA GLN A 861 45.59 19.18 -6.13
C GLN A 861 45.55 17.67 -5.85
N ASN A 862 44.70 16.96 -6.56
CA ASN A 862 44.64 15.50 -6.61
C ASN A 862 44.68 15.04 -8.07
N SER A 863 44.31 13.80 -8.36
CA SER A 863 44.15 13.27 -9.72
C SER A 863 42.71 12.84 -9.99
N LEU A 864 41.74 13.53 -9.39
CA LEU A 864 40.32 13.13 -9.44
C LEU A 864 39.84 13.14 -10.90
N SER A 865 39.42 11.98 -11.39
CA SER A 865 38.66 11.84 -12.64
C SER A 865 37.16 11.87 -12.41
N THR A 866 36.71 11.56 -11.19
CA THR A 866 35.31 11.64 -10.76
C THR A 866 35.20 12.29 -9.39
N LEU A 867 34.20 13.15 -9.23
CA LEU A 867 33.84 13.79 -7.97
C LEU A 867 32.31 13.78 -7.84
N ASN A 868 31.81 13.03 -6.86
CA ASN A 868 30.40 12.98 -6.52
C ASN A 868 30.14 13.72 -5.20
N VAL A 869 29.42 14.84 -5.29
CA VAL A 869 28.98 15.63 -4.13
C VAL A 869 27.46 15.68 -4.01
N GLN A 870 26.71 14.81 -4.70
CA GLN A 870 25.26 14.71 -4.62
C GLN A 870 24.83 14.05 -3.30
N ASN A 871 24.82 14.84 -2.23
CA ASN A 871 24.58 14.39 -0.85
C ASN A 871 23.35 15.05 -0.22
N GLY A 872 22.49 15.67 -1.02
CA GLY A 872 21.31 16.41 -0.57
C GLY A 872 21.63 17.72 0.18
N ASN A 873 22.88 18.22 0.12
CA ASN A 873 23.35 19.32 0.96
C ASN A 873 24.14 20.42 0.22
N ASN A 874 24.13 20.43 -1.13
CA ASN A 874 24.93 21.36 -1.93
C ASN A 874 24.70 22.84 -1.59
N GLU A 875 23.45 23.26 -1.36
CA GLU A 875 23.13 24.65 -1.02
C GLU A 875 23.74 25.13 0.32
N ASN A 876 24.08 24.19 1.20
CA ASN A 876 24.62 24.47 2.52
C ASN A 876 26.16 24.45 2.57
N PHE A 877 26.84 24.24 1.44
CA PHE A 877 28.31 24.34 1.40
C PHE A 877 28.73 25.80 1.60
N HIS A 878 29.56 26.04 2.60
CA HIS A 878 30.18 27.33 2.85
C HIS A 878 31.55 27.46 2.19
N LEU A 879 32.13 26.33 1.75
CA LEU A 879 33.42 26.27 1.07
C LEU A 879 33.49 25.02 0.19
N PHE A 880 33.71 25.20 -1.10
CA PHE A 880 33.95 24.13 -2.08
C PHE A 880 35.22 24.47 -2.86
N GLN A 881 36.19 23.57 -2.94
CA GLN A 881 37.43 23.77 -3.72
C GLN A 881 37.89 22.44 -4.33
N ALA A 882 37.84 22.34 -5.65
CA ALA A 882 38.13 21.14 -6.42
C ALA A 882 39.04 21.38 -7.64
N THR A 883 39.74 22.51 -7.70
CA THR A 883 40.71 22.84 -8.77
C THR A 883 41.95 21.93 -8.78
N GLU A 884 42.74 21.99 -9.84
CA GLU A 884 43.95 21.18 -10.02
C GLU A 884 43.68 19.67 -9.90
N ASN A 885 42.65 19.20 -10.62
CA ASN A 885 42.25 17.80 -10.79
C ASN A 885 42.11 17.44 -12.29
N ASN A 886 41.68 16.21 -12.60
CA ASN A 886 41.43 15.72 -13.97
C ASN A 886 39.93 15.57 -14.27
N LEU A 887 39.10 16.43 -13.65
CA LEU A 887 37.64 16.34 -13.73
C LEU A 887 37.16 16.81 -15.11
N SER A 888 36.22 16.08 -15.70
CA SER A 888 35.38 16.58 -16.80
C SER A 888 34.00 17.01 -16.32
N CYS A 889 33.54 16.46 -15.19
CA CYS A 889 32.24 16.75 -14.61
C CYS A 889 32.26 16.58 -13.08
N VAL A 890 31.44 17.34 -12.36
CA VAL A 890 31.17 17.20 -10.92
C VAL A 890 29.69 16.91 -10.70
N GLN A 891 29.39 15.81 -10.01
CA GLN A 891 28.00 15.37 -9.80
C GLN A 891 27.40 16.09 -8.59
N VAL A 892 26.26 16.75 -8.78
CA VAL A 892 25.66 17.70 -7.82
C VAL A 892 24.16 17.46 -7.62
N ASP A 893 23.60 17.98 -6.52
CA ASP A 893 22.15 17.93 -6.23
C ASP A 893 21.36 18.89 -7.13
N ASP A 894 21.88 20.11 -7.31
CA ASP A 894 21.27 21.17 -8.12
C ASP A 894 22.33 21.81 -9.03
N VAL A 895 22.21 21.52 -10.33
CA VAL A 895 23.10 22.04 -11.39
C VAL A 895 23.05 23.56 -11.45
N ALA A 896 21.87 24.16 -11.35
CA ALA A 896 21.73 25.60 -11.45
C ALA A 896 22.37 26.31 -10.26
N TYR A 897 22.27 25.76 -9.05
CA TYR A 897 23.01 26.27 -7.90
C TYR A 897 24.52 26.16 -8.13
N ALA A 898 25.02 24.98 -8.52
CA ALA A 898 26.44 24.74 -8.70
C ALA A 898 27.07 25.63 -9.81
N GLU A 899 26.40 25.77 -10.95
CA GLU A 899 26.83 26.67 -12.04
C GLU A 899 26.95 28.14 -11.58
N ASN A 900 26.08 28.58 -10.67
CA ASN A 900 26.08 29.97 -10.19
C ASN A 900 27.08 30.22 -9.05
N ASN A 901 27.46 29.19 -8.28
CA ASN A 901 28.22 29.36 -7.05
C ASN A 901 29.63 28.75 -7.07
N TRP A 902 29.89 27.70 -7.86
CA TRP A 902 31.12 26.91 -7.80
C TRP A 902 31.94 26.89 -9.09
N GLN A 903 31.54 27.64 -10.11
CA GLN A 903 32.20 27.63 -11.42
C GLN A 903 33.68 28.06 -11.38
N ASP A 904 34.05 28.92 -10.43
CA ASP A 904 35.43 29.37 -10.19
C ASP A 904 36.22 28.44 -9.24
N ASP A 905 35.54 27.46 -8.63
CA ASP A 905 36.11 26.52 -7.65
C ASP A 905 36.45 25.14 -8.26
N VAL A 906 36.31 24.99 -9.58
CA VAL A 906 36.66 23.82 -10.39
C VAL A 906 37.59 24.22 -11.55
N ASP A 907 38.24 23.24 -12.18
CA ASP A 907 39.10 23.50 -13.35
C ASP A 907 38.30 23.97 -14.59
N GLN A 908 38.96 24.72 -15.47
CA GLN A 908 38.33 25.18 -16.71
C GLN A 908 37.87 24.00 -17.58
N GLY A 909 36.58 24.01 -17.96
CA GLY A 909 35.97 23.00 -18.81
C GLY A 909 35.21 21.92 -18.05
N VAL A 910 35.26 21.92 -16.72
CA VAL A 910 34.41 21.10 -15.86
C VAL A 910 32.96 21.57 -15.96
N VAL A 911 32.05 20.62 -16.15
CA VAL A 911 30.59 20.84 -16.10
C VAL A 911 29.99 20.32 -14.80
N PHE A 912 28.85 20.86 -14.38
CA PHE A 912 28.06 20.31 -13.28
C PHE A 912 26.87 19.55 -13.86
N ASP A 913 26.57 18.38 -13.31
CA ASP A 913 25.42 17.59 -13.72
C ASP A 913 24.85 16.83 -12.52
N THR A 914 23.54 16.55 -12.50
CA THR A 914 22.98 15.56 -11.57
C THR A 914 23.39 14.13 -11.94
N ASP A 915 23.85 13.95 -13.18
CA ASP A 915 24.33 12.68 -13.72
C ASP A 915 25.54 12.91 -14.65
N CYS A 916 26.75 12.99 -14.07
CA CYS A 916 28.03 13.22 -14.80
C CYS A 916 28.42 12.12 -15.79
N SER A 917 27.54 11.16 -15.88
CA SER A 917 27.53 9.99 -16.66
C SER A 917 27.29 10.34 -18.12
N SER A 918 26.50 11.39 -18.36
CA SER A 918 25.95 11.66 -19.68
C SER A 918 26.96 12.43 -20.48
N GLY A 919 27.68 11.74 -21.37
CA GLY A 919 28.65 12.36 -22.27
C GLY A 919 28.04 13.31 -23.31
N SER A 920 27.03 14.12 -22.96
CA SER A 920 26.38 15.07 -23.86
C SER A 920 26.87 16.49 -23.61
N THR A 921 27.83 16.89 -24.43
CA THR A 921 28.09 18.30 -24.71
C THR A 921 26.89 18.92 -25.44
N SER A 922 25.98 19.58 -24.73
CA SER A 922 25.16 20.62 -25.36
C SER A 922 24.65 21.66 -24.36
N ARG A 923 25.38 22.76 -24.25
CA ARG A 923 24.80 24.07 -23.95
C ARG A 923 23.72 24.38 -24.99
N MET A 924 22.44 24.44 -24.59
CA MET A 924 21.46 25.35 -25.20
C MET A 924 20.38 25.78 -24.18
N ALA A 925 20.54 27.03 -23.72
CA ALA A 925 19.51 28.03 -23.43
C ALA A 925 18.29 27.68 -22.55
N LYS A 926 18.36 28.16 -21.29
CA LYS A 926 17.27 28.70 -20.45
C LYS A 926 15.85 28.66 -21.03
N SER A 927 14.97 27.88 -20.39
CA SER A 927 13.57 28.27 -20.21
C SER A 927 13.13 28.02 -18.76
N GLN A 928 12.60 29.06 -18.12
CA GLN A 928 12.06 29.10 -16.76
C GLN A 928 11.09 27.95 -16.49
N GLN A 929 11.37 27.12 -15.48
CA GLN A 929 10.38 26.21 -14.91
C GLN A 929 9.42 26.97 -13.99
N ALA A 930 8.13 26.67 -14.16
CA ALA A 930 7.01 27.35 -13.57
C ALA A 930 6.71 26.82 -12.15
N GLN A 931 6.65 27.73 -11.18
CA GLN A 931 6.08 27.50 -9.85
C GLN A 931 4.59 27.10 -9.92
N PRO A 932 4.12 26.21 -9.01
CA PRO A 932 2.79 25.59 -9.07
C PRO A 932 1.66 26.63 -9.18
N LYS A 933 0.69 26.32 -10.03
CA LYS A 933 -0.39 27.24 -10.42
C LYS A 933 -1.52 27.14 -9.39
N ALA A 934 -1.90 28.26 -8.77
CA ALA A 934 -3.12 28.30 -7.95
C ALA A 934 -4.33 28.01 -8.86
N LEU A 935 -5.19 27.09 -8.44
CA LEU A 935 -6.37 26.66 -9.19
C LEU A 935 -7.62 27.32 -8.60
N ALA A 936 -8.38 28.00 -9.46
CA ALA A 936 -9.68 28.57 -9.13
C ALA A 936 -10.77 27.80 -9.88
N TYR A 937 -11.65 27.12 -9.14
CA TYR A 937 -12.65 26.20 -9.68
C TYR A 937 -13.98 26.24 -8.90
N PRO A 938 -15.12 25.98 -9.55
CA PRO A 938 -15.28 25.91 -11.01
C PRO A 938 -15.02 27.27 -11.67
N ASN A 939 -14.64 27.29 -12.95
CA ASN A 939 -14.54 28.52 -13.75
C ASN A 939 -14.87 28.16 -15.21
N PRO A 940 -16.07 28.46 -15.71
CA PRO A 940 -17.07 29.38 -15.14
C PRO A 940 -17.73 28.87 -13.85
N PHE A 941 -18.25 29.79 -13.02
CA PHE A 941 -18.96 29.46 -11.77
C PHE A 941 -20.28 30.24 -11.65
N ASP A 942 -21.27 29.68 -10.95
CA ASP A 942 -22.57 30.34 -10.78
C ASP A 942 -22.61 31.24 -9.54
N THR A 943 -22.26 30.70 -8.36
CA THR A 943 -22.41 31.43 -7.08
C THR A 943 -21.11 31.42 -6.27
N TYR A 944 -20.39 30.31 -6.25
CA TYR A 944 -19.19 30.12 -5.45
C TYR A 944 -17.98 29.79 -6.32
N LEU A 945 -16.84 30.38 -5.99
CA LEU A 945 -15.55 30.09 -6.59
C LEU A 945 -14.60 29.61 -5.50
N THR A 946 -14.03 28.42 -5.66
CA THR A 946 -13.07 27.83 -4.72
C THR A 946 -11.65 28.03 -5.23
N ILE A 947 -10.74 28.42 -4.34
CA ILE A 947 -9.32 28.61 -4.61
C ILE A 947 -8.53 27.63 -3.76
N ARG A 948 -7.68 26.82 -4.41
CA ARG A 948 -6.70 25.97 -3.71
C ARG A 948 -5.36 26.70 -3.61
N LEU A 949 -4.88 26.91 -2.39
CA LEU A 949 -3.54 27.43 -2.11
C LEU A 949 -2.63 26.23 -1.81
N GLY A 950 -1.48 26.15 -2.47
CA GLY A 950 -0.50 25.07 -2.24
C GLY A 950 0.01 25.09 -0.79
N GLU A 951 0.40 23.93 -0.27
CA GLU A 951 0.76 23.69 1.12
C GLU A 951 1.98 24.52 1.58
N THR A 952 1.74 25.74 2.04
CA THR A 952 2.62 26.47 2.96
C THR A 952 1.78 27.51 3.72
N GLN A 953 2.08 27.65 5.01
CA GLN A 953 1.31 28.45 5.95
C GLN A 953 1.31 29.95 5.61
N GLU A 954 0.12 30.52 5.33
CA GLU A 954 -0.35 31.80 5.88
C GLU A 954 -1.84 31.99 5.50
N LYS A 955 -2.73 31.85 6.49
CA LYS A 955 -4.17 32.06 6.35
C LYS A 955 -4.48 33.56 6.31
N SER A 956 -5.20 33.97 5.26
CA SER A 956 -5.93 35.23 5.10
C SER A 956 -5.08 36.50 4.96
N GLY A 957 -4.82 36.93 3.72
CA GLY A 957 -4.24 38.26 3.47
C GLY A 957 -3.94 38.73 2.05
N ARG A 958 -4.08 37.92 0.97
CA ARG A 958 -3.65 38.34 -0.39
C ARG A 958 -4.50 37.81 -1.56
N VAL A 959 -5.83 37.86 -1.48
CA VAL A 959 -6.70 37.70 -2.67
C VAL A 959 -7.39 39.02 -2.96
N THR A 960 -7.11 39.61 -4.12
CA THR A 960 -7.77 40.85 -4.57
C THR A 960 -8.67 40.54 -5.75
N VAL A 961 -9.94 40.91 -5.70
CA VAL A 961 -10.89 40.71 -6.82
C VAL A 961 -11.24 42.05 -7.44
N ARG A 962 -11.23 42.13 -8.78
CA ARG A 962 -11.66 43.30 -9.54
C ARG A 962 -12.63 42.90 -10.65
N GLU A 963 -13.66 43.69 -10.85
CA GLU A 963 -14.54 43.53 -12.01
C GLU A 963 -13.82 44.04 -13.27
N MET A 964 -13.77 43.24 -14.33
CA MET A 964 -12.99 43.59 -15.53
C MET A 964 -13.53 44.80 -16.29
N THR A 965 -14.84 44.99 -16.31
CA THR A 965 -15.50 46.06 -17.07
C THR A 965 -15.33 47.43 -16.41
N THR A 966 -15.34 47.49 -15.08
CA THR A 966 -15.28 48.75 -14.32
C THR A 966 -13.94 48.99 -13.64
N GLY A 967 -13.11 47.97 -13.48
CA GLY A 967 -11.87 47.99 -12.70
C GLY A 967 -12.10 48.13 -11.18
N LYS A 968 -13.36 48.16 -10.74
CA LYS A 968 -13.74 48.37 -9.34
C LYS A 968 -13.31 47.18 -8.50
N LEU A 969 -12.78 47.46 -7.30
CA LEU A 969 -12.46 46.45 -6.32
C LEU A 969 -13.76 45.77 -5.83
N VAL A 970 -13.76 44.45 -5.84
CA VAL A 970 -14.89 43.60 -5.44
C VAL A 970 -14.46 42.81 -4.21
N ALA A 971 -15.33 42.75 -3.20
CA ALA A 971 -15.06 42.03 -1.96
C ALA A 971 -16.11 40.91 -1.77
N PRO A 972 -15.94 39.74 -2.43
CA PRO A 972 -16.82 38.60 -2.18
C PRO A 972 -16.67 38.13 -0.72
N LYS A 973 -17.73 37.57 -0.15
CA LYS A 973 -17.64 36.99 1.20
C LYS A 973 -16.69 35.79 1.15
N VAL A 974 -15.79 35.70 2.12
CA VAL A 974 -14.77 34.66 2.18
C VAL A 974 -15.07 33.70 3.32
N SER A 975 -15.04 32.39 3.04
CA SER A 975 -15.06 31.34 4.05
C SER A 975 -13.88 30.38 3.80
N SER A 976 -13.23 29.95 4.88
CA SER A 976 -12.09 29.01 4.83
C SER A 976 -12.47 27.69 5.50
N SER A 977 -12.07 26.56 4.91
CA SER A 977 -12.08 25.25 5.58
C SER A 977 -10.68 24.90 6.12
N SER A 978 -10.59 23.86 6.95
CA SER A 978 -9.34 23.35 7.55
C SER A 978 -8.33 22.76 6.55
N SER A 979 -8.66 22.69 5.25
CA SER A 979 -7.92 21.96 4.20
C SER A 979 -7.19 22.83 3.15
N GLY A 980 -6.84 24.09 3.44
CA GLY A 980 -6.11 24.95 2.49
C GLY A 980 -6.94 25.46 1.30
N LEU A 981 -8.26 25.29 1.35
CA LEU A 981 -9.23 25.77 0.37
C LEU A 981 -9.90 27.07 0.84
N LEU A 982 -10.06 28.00 -0.09
CA LEU A 982 -10.65 29.33 0.13
C LEU A 982 -11.88 29.51 -0.77
N LYS A 983 -13.08 29.58 -0.19
CA LYS A 983 -14.34 29.70 -0.93
C LYS A 983 -14.81 31.15 -0.95
N LEU A 984 -14.90 31.72 -2.16
CA LEU A 984 -15.40 33.06 -2.44
C LEU A 984 -16.87 33.02 -2.87
N ASP A 985 -17.72 33.77 -2.18
CA ASP A 985 -19.14 33.89 -2.46
C ASP A 985 -19.43 35.18 -3.24
N PHE A 986 -19.87 35.00 -4.49
CA PHE A 986 -20.24 36.06 -5.42
C PHE A 986 -21.75 36.28 -5.52
N SER A 987 -22.58 35.68 -4.65
CA SER A 987 -24.06 35.79 -4.68
C SER A 987 -24.57 37.23 -4.85
N ALA A 988 -23.94 38.21 -4.19
CA ALA A 988 -24.30 39.63 -4.27
C ALA A 988 -23.71 40.41 -5.46
N HIS A 989 -23.00 39.75 -6.37
CA HIS A 989 -22.24 40.36 -7.47
C HIS A 989 -22.82 39.98 -8.84
N PRO A 990 -22.79 40.87 -9.85
CA PRO A 990 -23.43 40.62 -11.15
C PRO A 990 -22.72 39.51 -11.96
N GLN A 991 -23.38 38.98 -12.99
CA GLN A 991 -22.73 38.10 -13.96
C GLN A 991 -21.64 38.88 -14.72
N GLY A 992 -20.52 38.24 -15.03
CA GLY A 992 -19.43 38.90 -15.73
C GLY A 992 -18.04 38.34 -15.45
N HIS A 993 -17.03 39.03 -15.97
CA HIS A 993 -15.63 38.65 -15.82
C HIS A 993 -14.96 39.37 -14.67
N TYR A 994 -14.24 38.62 -13.85
CA TYR A 994 -13.48 39.13 -12.73
C TYR A 994 -12.00 38.80 -12.88
N LEU A 995 -11.13 39.66 -12.37
CA LEU A 995 -9.69 39.44 -12.20
C LEU A 995 -9.41 39.16 -10.74
N LEU A 996 -8.80 38.00 -10.45
CA LEU A 996 -8.30 37.64 -9.13
C LEU A 996 -6.79 37.80 -9.12
N GLU A 997 -6.26 38.59 -8.21
CA GLU A 997 -4.83 38.66 -7.94
C GLU A 997 -4.50 37.84 -6.70
N ILE A 998 -3.64 36.83 -6.87
CA ILE A 998 -3.18 35.90 -5.83
C ILE A 998 -1.66 35.81 -5.95
N GLN A 999 -0.93 36.19 -4.89
CA GLN A 999 0.54 36.13 -4.84
C GLN A 999 1.24 36.80 -6.06
N GLY A 1000 0.71 37.93 -6.53
CA GLY A 1000 1.28 38.68 -7.66
C GLY A 1000 0.95 38.12 -9.06
N ARG A 1001 0.11 37.08 -9.15
CA ARG A 1001 -0.42 36.54 -10.42
C ARG A 1001 -1.90 36.91 -10.57
N THR A 1002 -2.31 37.20 -11.80
CA THR A 1002 -3.68 37.58 -12.13
C THR A 1002 -4.42 36.46 -12.88
N TYR A 1003 -5.59 36.07 -12.39
CA TYR A 1003 -6.45 35.03 -12.96
C TYR A 1003 -7.75 35.65 -13.44
N ARG A 1004 -8.21 35.28 -14.64
CA ARG A 1004 -9.54 35.67 -15.14
C ARG A 1004 -10.55 34.58 -14.79
N VAL A 1005 -11.63 34.96 -14.12
CA VAL A 1005 -12.74 34.06 -13.80
C VAL A 1005 -14.06 34.61 -14.31
N ILE A 1006 -15.02 33.73 -14.57
CA ILE A 1006 -16.29 34.05 -15.21
C ILE A 1006 -17.43 33.61 -14.31
N LYS A 1007 -18.22 34.57 -13.84
CA LYS A 1007 -19.50 34.29 -13.18
C LYS A 1007 -20.60 34.19 -14.23
N GLN A 1008 -21.28 33.04 -14.31
CA GLN A 1008 -22.35 32.79 -15.29
C GLN A 1008 -23.70 33.35 -14.88
#